data_AF-A0A3D1KHC1-F1
#
_entry.id   AF-A0A3D1KHC1-F1
#
_cell.length_a   1.000
_cell.length_b   1.000
_cell.length_c   1.000
_cell.angle_alpha   90.00
_cell.angle_beta   90.00
_cell.angle_gamma   90.00
#
_symmetry.space_group_name_H-M   'P 1'
#
loop_
_entity.id
_entity.type
_entity.pdbx_description
1 polymer ?
#
loop_
_entity_poly.entity_id
_entity_poly.type
_entity_poly.pdbx_seq_one_letter_code
_entity_poly.pdbx_strand_id
1 'polypeptide(L)'
;MLFICALLFSCSNDTPDESSGWKNEEERAAKLNPHFVSVDWDNTKVKSFNTKDWTFTLQQTAETEKIQKGSVLAIYADTVGCITIVNSVKRSNGNVEITGREGALCDIFANTDFYLSTSADAEKTRTSGCAVYYPEKIICRDDATHRMKAVSFTRGSKWTDKLWDWVAPVSYGLKLYETAGSKIGIKEARYSADLDLDLYFSFGERTLEATKEEAYRQYRSNSLAMKAVLNGNINAFNSIEEETHASVSVNKETKLWENMFKPVRMVFYPGGVPVVITLSADLLGGISGKLSGKQKVNFGVSTNIEGKFGFEWVQSSGMTEVRSLDITNELSHPTVENTGSIDIKASIWPRIFLTLYESAAVTFDICPYLSSSVSGGYTVGDYADGTATGKGGGSAYQISLNAGVDCTAGLSPMFFSHELYHYQLKNINAFDCTLFESPSGMQVLHPTTAEMCPGITNKVQVEVYDKVINGEPTPTLLPQLVKFEGDGVISAAYAITSNGIASIDWIPSSYKDKLTATLYNGNGGIIKQVVINGNGEVRPPTSGSLIDLGLSVKWASHNVGANSPEERGDLFAWGEVSTKSNFSIANYKFYEPIEHQHAGLYQSDFTLPGNSNLIYNTEFDAAKVNMGGGYRMPKKKEMAELLDKCEKNLVVYKGVKGLMLTGPNGNSIFLPAGSAPGFLDEDVNTKFPLSDITLSYWTGNLCSSSWPTAYGFHLSWHDATPYFVVSSVNRCGGACVRAVGN
;
A
#
# COMPACT_ATOMS: atom_id res chain seq x y z
N MET A 1 -3.95 30.14 -28.57
CA MET A 1 -5.24 29.45 -28.27
C MET A 1 -6.02 29.09 -29.54
N LEU A 2 -5.44 29.20 -30.75
CA LEU A 2 -6.22 29.35 -31.99
C LEU A 2 -5.75 28.46 -33.16
N PHE A 3 -5.12 27.30 -32.90
CA PHE A 3 -4.66 26.44 -34.01
C PHE A 3 -4.75 24.93 -33.79
N ILE A 4 -5.32 24.42 -32.69
CA ILE A 4 -5.12 23.00 -32.33
C ILE A 4 -6.43 22.38 -31.85
N CYS A 5 -7.13 21.78 -32.82
CA CYS A 5 -8.00 20.58 -32.79
C CYS A 5 -9.08 20.69 -33.89
N ALA A 6 -8.65 20.68 -35.16
CA ALA A 6 -9.51 20.89 -36.33
C ALA A 6 -10.66 19.86 -36.47
N LEU A 7 -10.54 18.66 -35.91
CA LEU A 7 -11.54 17.59 -36.08
C LEU A 7 -12.74 17.64 -35.11
N LEU A 8 -12.61 18.30 -33.95
CA LEU A 8 -13.64 18.34 -32.89
C LEU A 8 -13.91 19.74 -32.34
N PHE A 9 -12.90 20.62 -32.21
CA PHE A 9 -13.11 21.99 -31.73
C PHE A 9 -13.51 22.95 -32.84
N SER A 10 -13.23 22.64 -34.12
CA SER A 10 -13.86 23.38 -35.22
C SER A 10 -15.36 23.12 -35.33
N CYS A 11 -15.89 22.12 -34.61
CA CYS A 11 -17.30 21.77 -34.63
C CYS A 11 -18.19 22.62 -33.71
N SER A 12 -17.62 23.40 -32.78
CA SER A 12 -18.40 24.27 -31.87
C SER A 12 -18.53 25.69 -32.43
N ASN A 13 -19.73 26.26 -32.41
CA ASN A 13 -19.96 27.66 -32.76
C ASN A 13 -19.63 28.62 -31.61
N ASP A 14 -18.89 29.70 -31.88
CA ASP A 14 -18.76 30.86 -30.97
C ASP A 14 -19.99 31.78 -31.02
N THR A 15 -20.78 31.73 -32.10
CA THR A 15 -22.06 32.42 -32.25
C THR A 15 -22.98 31.62 -33.19
N PRO A 16 -24.12 31.09 -32.72
CA PRO A 16 -25.05 30.38 -33.59
C PRO A 16 -25.77 31.37 -34.52
N ASP A 17 -25.67 31.15 -35.84
CA ASP A 17 -26.55 31.81 -36.81
C ASP A 17 -27.76 30.88 -37.04
N GLU A 18 -28.85 31.15 -36.32
CA GLU A 18 -30.01 30.24 -36.24
C GLU A 18 -31.05 30.41 -37.36
N SER A 19 -30.91 31.32 -38.31
CA SER A 19 -32.02 31.57 -39.24
C SER A 19 -31.60 31.96 -40.65
N SER A 20 -31.66 30.97 -41.57
CA SER A 20 -32.18 31.05 -42.96
C SER A 20 -31.50 30.13 -43.99
N GLY A 21 -30.64 29.19 -43.57
CA GLY A 21 -29.83 28.38 -44.50
C GLY A 21 -30.43 27.05 -44.99
N TRP A 22 -31.28 26.37 -44.22
CA TRP A 22 -31.70 24.98 -44.52
C TRP A 22 -32.54 24.86 -45.79
N LYS A 23 -32.27 23.86 -46.65
CA LYS A 23 -33.10 23.63 -47.85
C LYS A 23 -34.41 22.93 -47.52
N ASN A 24 -34.39 22.01 -46.55
CA ASN A 24 -35.57 21.31 -46.04
C ASN A 24 -35.31 20.70 -44.64
N GLU A 25 -36.36 20.17 -44.03
CA GLU A 25 -36.34 19.60 -42.68
C GLU A 25 -35.63 18.23 -42.64
N GLU A 26 -35.62 17.49 -43.77
CA GLU A 26 -34.88 16.24 -43.92
C GLU A 26 -33.36 16.46 -43.81
N GLU A 27 -32.82 17.51 -44.45
CA GLU A 27 -31.41 17.90 -44.36
C GLU A 27 -31.02 18.27 -42.93
N ARG A 28 -31.92 18.94 -42.20
CA ARG A 28 -31.72 19.30 -40.79
C ARG A 28 -31.74 18.06 -39.88
N ALA A 29 -32.63 17.10 -40.14
CA ALA A 29 -32.80 15.90 -39.33
C ALA A 29 -31.82 14.76 -39.70
N ALA A 30 -31.09 14.88 -40.80
CA ALA A 30 -30.20 13.83 -41.29
C ALA A 30 -29.08 13.50 -40.29
N LYS A 31 -28.83 12.19 -40.07
CA LYS A 31 -27.75 11.71 -39.21
C LYS A 31 -26.37 11.80 -39.86
N LEU A 32 -26.35 11.69 -41.20
CA LEU A 32 -25.19 11.86 -42.05
C LEU A 32 -25.42 13.05 -42.97
N ASN A 33 -24.36 13.76 -43.31
CA ASN A 33 -24.41 14.86 -44.27
C ASN A 33 -24.94 14.32 -45.61
N PRO A 34 -25.99 14.93 -46.20
CA PRO A 34 -26.51 14.51 -47.52
C PRO A 34 -25.48 14.60 -48.66
N HIS A 35 -24.42 15.38 -48.49
CA HIS A 35 -23.30 15.51 -49.42
C HIS A 35 -22.13 14.57 -49.12
N PHE A 36 -22.23 13.71 -48.10
CA PHE A 36 -21.25 12.67 -47.84
C PHE A 36 -21.25 11.64 -48.98
N VAL A 37 -20.07 11.36 -49.53
CA VAL A 37 -19.91 10.33 -50.56
C VAL A 37 -19.11 9.18 -49.96
N SER A 38 -19.77 8.03 -49.81
CA SER A 38 -19.12 6.79 -49.38
C SER A 38 -18.27 6.22 -50.50
N VAL A 39 -17.00 5.98 -50.22
CA VAL A 39 -16.02 5.37 -51.12
C VAL A 39 -15.46 4.12 -50.45
N ASP A 40 -15.43 3.02 -51.19
CA ASP A 40 -14.77 1.80 -50.74
C ASP A 40 -13.25 1.94 -50.94
N TRP A 41 -12.57 2.28 -49.86
CA TRP A 41 -11.13 2.51 -49.85
C TRP A 41 -10.29 1.23 -49.88
N ASP A 42 -10.88 0.04 -49.71
CA ASP A 42 -10.14 -1.21 -49.93
C ASP A 42 -9.88 -1.43 -51.42
N ASN A 43 -10.82 -0.99 -52.25
CA ASN A 43 -10.81 -1.19 -53.69
C ASN A 43 -10.44 0.08 -54.48
N THR A 44 -10.49 1.25 -53.83
CA THR A 44 -10.17 2.55 -54.44
C THR A 44 -8.81 3.06 -53.99
N LYS A 45 -7.87 3.23 -54.93
CA LYS A 45 -6.53 3.75 -54.61
C LYS A 45 -6.48 5.27 -54.57
N VAL A 46 -5.91 5.82 -53.50
CA VAL A 46 -5.35 7.17 -53.46
C VAL A 46 -3.97 7.13 -54.12
N LYS A 47 -3.83 7.71 -55.32
CA LYS A 47 -2.59 7.67 -56.11
C LYS A 47 -1.56 8.69 -55.64
N SER A 48 -2.02 9.87 -55.21
CA SER A 48 -1.16 10.92 -54.67
C SER A 48 -1.97 11.89 -53.81
N PHE A 49 -1.30 12.52 -52.84
CA PHE A 49 -1.82 13.61 -52.03
C PHE A 49 -0.77 14.72 -51.94
N ASN A 50 -1.13 15.95 -52.33
CA ASN A 50 -0.32 17.14 -52.14
C ASN A 50 -0.91 17.97 -50.99
N THR A 51 -0.19 18.01 -49.87
CA THR A 51 -0.60 18.71 -48.65
C THR A 51 -0.61 20.23 -48.77
N LYS A 52 0.19 20.83 -49.66
CA LYS A 52 0.30 22.30 -49.78
C LYS A 52 -0.98 22.93 -50.34
N ASP A 53 -1.58 22.25 -51.31
CA ASP A 53 -2.77 22.73 -52.02
C ASP A 53 -4.02 21.88 -51.74
N TRP A 54 -3.89 20.90 -50.83
CA TRP A 54 -4.91 19.93 -50.45
C TRP A 54 -5.54 19.20 -51.66
N THR A 55 -4.68 18.67 -52.52
CA THR A 55 -5.07 18.02 -53.79
C THR A 55 -4.86 16.51 -53.72
N PHE A 56 -5.89 15.75 -54.06
CA PHE A 56 -5.85 14.29 -54.16
C PHE A 56 -6.03 13.83 -55.59
N THR A 57 -5.29 12.80 -55.98
CA THR A 57 -5.53 12.04 -57.21
C THR A 57 -6.07 10.68 -56.83
N LEU A 58 -7.34 10.43 -57.14
CA LEU A 58 -8.03 9.18 -56.84
C LEU A 58 -8.17 8.32 -58.09
N GLN A 59 -8.18 7.00 -57.93
CA GLN A 59 -8.62 6.09 -58.98
C GLN A 59 -10.10 6.32 -59.31
N GLN A 60 -10.44 6.40 -60.60
CA GLN A 60 -11.83 6.47 -61.03
C GLN A 60 -12.54 5.11 -60.82
N THR A 61 -13.70 5.16 -60.17
CA THR A 61 -14.59 4.05 -59.79
C THR A 61 -16.04 4.56 -59.80
N ALA A 62 -17.03 3.68 -59.67
CA ALA A 62 -18.44 4.07 -59.62
C ALA A 62 -18.77 4.99 -58.42
N GLU A 63 -18.04 4.85 -57.31
CA GLU A 63 -18.18 5.69 -56.11
C GLU A 63 -17.52 7.06 -56.30
N THR A 64 -16.28 7.08 -56.81
CA THR A 64 -15.54 8.34 -57.01
C THR A 64 -16.14 9.20 -58.13
N GLU A 65 -16.92 8.61 -59.04
CA GLU A 65 -17.69 9.36 -60.04
C GLU A 65 -18.79 10.24 -59.43
N LYS A 66 -19.32 9.87 -58.25
CA LYS A 66 -20.35 10.63 -57.53
C LYS A 66 -19.79 11.88 -56.84
N ILE A 67 -18.47 12.03 -56.78
CA ILE A 67 -17.81 13.16 -56.12
C ILE A 67 -18.04 14.43 -56.94
N GLN A 68 -18.52 15.47 -56.27
CA GLN A 68 -18.78 16.78 -56.87
C GLN A 68 -18.28 17.90 -55.95
N LYS A 69 -18.32 19.13 -56.45
CA LYS A 69 -18.07 20.31 -55.64
C LYS A 69 -19.02 20.32 -54.43
N GLY A 70 -18.47 20.46 -53.23
CA GLY A 70 -19.19 20.40 -51.97
C GLY A 70 -19.38 19.00 -51.37
N SER A 71 -18.95 17.94 -52.05
CA SER A 71 -18.93 16.60 -51.45
C SER A 71 -18.04 16.57 -50.20
N VAL A 72 -18.46 15.77 -49.22
CA VAL A 72 -17.67 15.47 -48.03
C VAL A 72 -17.17 14.03 -48.11
N LEU A 73 -15.87 13.84 -47.88
CA LEU A 73 -15.21 12.55 -47.97
C LEU A 73 -14.49 12.24 -46.66
N ALA A 74 -14.68 11.03 -46.13
CA ALA A 74 -13.77 10.44 -45.16
C ALA A 74 -12.74 9.63 -45.95
N ILE A 75 -11.60 10.23 -46.29
CA ILE A 75 -10.56 9.59 -47.10
C ILE A 75 -9.70 8.72 -46.19
N TYR A 76 -9.55 7.46 -46.57
CA TYR A 76 -8.74 6.49 -45.86
C TYR A 76 -7.84 5.73 -46.84
N ALA A 77 -6.53 5.71 -46.59
CA ALA A 77 -5.54 4.97 -47.36
C ALA A 77 -4.29 4.67 -46.52
N ASP A 78 -3.34 3.90 -47.07
CA ASP A 78 -2.11 3.45 -46.40
C ASP A 78 -1.33 4.58 -45.71
N THR A 79 -1.28 5.77 -46.29
CA THR A 79 -0.49 6.91 -45.79
C THR A 79 -1.31 8.13 -45.43
N VAL A 80 -2.63 8.11 -45.64
CA VAL A 80 -3.49 9.28 -45.44
C VAL A 80 -4.81 8.87 -44.81
N GLY A 81 -5.13 9.48 -43.68
CA GLY A 81 -6.49 9.62 -43.17
C GLY A 81 -6.83 11.10 -43.13
N CYS A 82 -8.02 11.50 -43.56
CA CYS A 82 -8.53 12.85 -43.31
C CYS A 82 -10.02 12.94 -43.67
N ILE A 83 -10.67 14.01 -43.20
CA ILE A 83 -11.96 14.44 -43.73
C ILE A 83 -11.68 15.58 -44.71
N THR A 84 -12.26 15.51 -45.90
CA THR A 84 -12.07 16.51 -46.96
C THR A 84 -13.40 17.03 -47.46
N ILE A 85 -13.53 18.36 -47.49
CA ILE A 85 -14.60 19.07 -48.18
C ILE A 85 -14.08 19.46 -49.57
N VAL A 86 -14.78 19.01 -50.62
CA VAL A 86 -14.31 19.13 -52.01
C VAL A 86 -14.60 20.51 -52.58
N ASN A 87 -13.56 21.20 -53.05
CA ASN A 87 -13.63 22.51 -53.70
C ASN A 87 -13.77 22.42 -55.22
N SER A 88 -13.07 21.48 -55.84
CA SER A 88 -13.19 21.24 -57.28
C SER A 88 -12.91 19.78 -57.62
N VAL A 89 -13.42 19.34 -58.77
CA VAL A 89 -13.24 17.98 -59.29
C VAL A 89 -12.87 18.07 -60.76
N LYS A 90 -11.80 17.38 -61.14
CA LYS A 90 -11.35 17.22 -62.52
C LYS A 90 -11.18 15.74 -62.82
N ARG A 91 -11.75 15.27 -63.93
CA ARG A 91 -11.68 13.87 -64.34
C ARG A 91 -10.81 13.77 -65.59
N SER A 92 -9.76 12.96 -65.55
CA SER A 92 -8.88 12.73 -66.69
C SER A 92 -8.17 11.39 -66.58
N ASN A 93 -8.04 10.68 -67.71
CA ASN A 93 -7.22 9.46 -67.84
C ASN A 93 -7.47 8.39 -66.74
N GLY A 94 -8.73 8.14 -66.39
CA GLY A 94 -9.09 7.15 -65.34
C GLY A 94 -8.77 7.60 -63.91
N ASN A 95 -8.58 8.91 -63.70
CA ASN A 95 -8.36 9.52 -62.40
C ASN A 95 -9.43 10.59 -62.10
N VAL A 96 -9.71 10.74 -60.82
CA VAL A 96 -10.49 11.85 -60.27
C VAL A 96 -9.54 12.68 -59.42
N GLU A 97 -9.15 13.85 -59.94
CA GLU A 97 -8.38 14.84 -59.21
C GLU A 97 -9.35 15.75 -58.46
N ILE A 98 -9.18 15.85 -57.14
CA ILE A 98 -9.98 16.73 -56.30
C ILE A 98 -9.07 17.72 -55.58
N THR A 99 -9.49 18.98 -55.51
CA THR A 99 -8.91 19.95 -54.58
C THR A 99 -9.93 20.24 -53.49
N GLY A 100 -9.47 20.53 -52.27
CA GLY A 100 -10.38 20.69 -51.14
C GLY A 100 -9.79 21.46 -49.98
N ARG A 101 -10.36 21.23 -48.80
CA ARG A 101 -9.81 21.64 -47.51
C ARG A 101 -10.13 20.57 -46.46
N GLU A 102 -9.41 20.62 -45.34
CA GLU A 102 -9.70 19.77 -44.18
C GLU A 102 -11.11 20.05 -43.64
N GLY A 103 -11.86 18.98 -43.38
CA GLY A 103 -13.16 19.00 -42.71
C GLY A 103 -13.09 18.35 -41.32
N ALA A 104 -14.22 18.35 -40.62
CA ALA A 104 -14.34 17.82 -39.26
C ALA A 104 -15.42 16.73 -39.15
N LEU A 105 -15.48 16.04 -38.01
CA LEU A 105 -16.48 14.96 -37.82
C LEU A 105 -17.92 15.48 -37.92
N CYS A 106 -18.20 16.70 -37.48
CA CYS A 106 -19.50 17.37 -37.63
C CYS A 106 -19.85 17.69 -39.09
N ASP A 107 -18.88 17.77 -40.00
CA ASP A 107 -19.15 17.86 -41.43
C ASP A 107 -19.72 16.55 -41.99
N ILE A 108 -19.62 15.44 -41.24
CA ILE A 108 -20.21 14.15 -41.57
C ILE A 108 -21.43 13.88 -40.70
N PHE A 109 -21.27 13.83 -39.38
CA PHE A 109 -22.27 13.37 -38.42
C PHE A 109 -23.06 14.53 -37.78
N ALA A 110 -24.36 14.30 -37.55
CA ALA A 110 -25.20 15.12 -36.69
C ALA A 110 -26.37 14.29 -36.14
N ASN A 111 -27.14 14.80 -35.19
CA ASN A 111 -28.36 14.19 -34.65
C ASN A 111 -28.17 12.71 -34.25
N THR A 112 -26.96 12.35 -33.83
CA THR A 112 -26.58 10.98 -33.55
C THR A 112 -25.48 10.94 -32.52
N ASP A 113 -25.56 9.90 -31.70
CA ASP A 113 -24.55 9.56 -30.72
C ASP A 113 -24.14 8.11 -30.96
N PHE A 114 -22.88 7.79 -30.72
CA PHE A 114 -22.39 6.42 -30.82
C PHE A 114 -21.12 6.19 -30.01
N TYR A 115 -20.88 4.92 -29.68
CA TYR A 115 -19.64 4.45 -29.10
C TYR A 115 -18.77 3.73 -30.13
N LEU A 116 -17.46 3.95 -30.07
CA LEU A 116 -16.44 3.12 -30.70
C LEU A 116 -15.69 2.38 -29.59
N SER A 117 -15.71 1.05 -29.62
CA SER A 117 -15.32 0.21 -28.48
C SER A 117 -14.47 -0.96 -28.93
N THR A 118 -13.44 -1.29 -28.15
CA THR A 118 -12.69 -2.56 -28.31
C THR A 118 -13.12 -3.63 -27.30
N SER A 119 -13.70 -3.21 -26.16
CA SER A 119 -14.14 -4.13 -25.10
C SER A 119 -15.44 -4.88 -25.39
N ALA A 120 -15.56 -6.14 -24.97
CA ALA A 120 -16.82 -6.90 -25.06
C ALA A 120 -17.80 -6.60 -23.92
N ASP A 121 -17.34 -6.19 -22.74
CA ASP A 121 -18.14 -6.04 -21.51
C ASP A 121 -18.90 -4.70 -21.41
N ALA A 122 -19.18 -4.12 -22.57
CA ALA A 122 -19.74 -2.80 -22.80
C ALA A 122 -21.10 -2.48 -22.13
N GLU A 123 -21.88 -3.48 -21.73
CA GLU A 123 -23.31 -3.29 -21.44
C GLU A 123 -23.61 -2.62 -20.09
N LYS A 124 -22.64 -2.51 -19.16
CA LYS A 124 -22.90 -2.01 -17.79
C LYS A 124 -22.65 -0.51 -17.55
N THR A 125 -22.05 0.23 -18.49
CA THR A 125 -21.63 1.64 -18.26
C THR A 125 -22.08 2.63 -19.34
N ARG A 126 -23.05 2.28 -20.19
CA ARG A 126 -23.42 3.07 -21.38
C ARG A 126 -24.86 3.55 -21.33
N THR A 127 -25.12 4.71 -21.93
CA THR A 127 -26.48 5.25 -22.05
C THR A 127 -27.35 4.28 -22.85
N SER A 128 -28.48 3.87 -22.28
CA SER A 128 -29.42 2.94 -22.92
C SER A 128 -29.89 3.48 -24.27
N GLY A 129 -29.85 2.65 -25.32
CA GLY A 129 -30.30 3.01 -26.67
C GLY A 129 -29.24 3.61 -27.61
N CYS A 130 -28.00 3.81 -27.16
CA CYS A 130 -26.91 4.32 -28.00
C CYS A 130 -26.20 3.19 -28.79
N ALA A 131 -25.91 3.42 -30.07
CA ALA A 131 -25.27 2.42 -30.93
C ALA A 131 -23.79 2.22 -30.56
N VAL A 132 -23.34 0.97 -30.53
CA VAL A 132 -21.94 0.59 -30.28
C VAL A 132 -21.35 -0.04 -31.53
N TYR A 133 -20.26 0.53 -32.00
CA TYR A 133 -19.48 0.01 -33.11
C TYR A 133 -18.17 -0.58 -32.62
N TYR A 134 -17.84 -1.72 -33.19
CA TYR A 134 -16.60 -2.46 -32.95
C TYR A 134 -15.69 -2.31 -34.18
N PRO A 135 -14.37 -2.47 -34.02
CA PRO A 135 -13.47 -2.40 -35.16
C PRO A 135 -13.81 -3.54 -36.12
N GLU A 136 -14.08 -3.21 -37.37
CA GLU A 136 -14.28 -4.20 -38.45
C GLU A 136 -12.93 -4.59 -39.07
N LYS A 137 -11.93 -3.71 -38.96
CA LYS A 137 -10.57 -3.95 -39.42
C LYS A 137 -9.57 -3.45 -38.39
N ILE A 138 -8.59 -4.29 -38.08
CA ILE A 138 -7.38 -3.89 -37.36
C ILE A 138 -6.20 -4.09 -38.31
N ILE A 139 -5.39 -3.06 -38.47
CA ILE A 139 -4.33 -3.02 -39.46
C ILE A 139 -3.03 -2.64 -38.76
N CYS A 140 -2.05 -3.53 -38.88
CA CYS A 140 -0.73 -3.39 -38.26
C CYS A 140 0.35 -3.45 -39.35
N ARG A 141 1.52 -2.85 -39.10
CA ARG A 141 2.67 -2.98 -39.99
C ARG A 141 3.33 -4.34 -39.79
N ASP A 142 3.32 -5.18 -40.81
CA ASP A 142 4.00 -6.48 -40.85
C ASP A 142 5.54 -6.30 -40.72
N ASP A 143 6.19 -7.09 -39.86
CA ASP A 143 7.63 -7.01 -39.58
C ASP A 143 8.51 -7.42 -40.75
N ALA A 144 8.08 -8.41 -41.53
CA ALA A 144 8.88 -8.96 -42.62
C ALA A 144 8.77 -8.11 -43.89
N THR A 145 7.61 -7.51 -44.13
CA THR A 145 7.30 -6.83 -45.41
C THR A 145 7.20 -5.31 -45.29
N HIS A 146 7.18 -4.77 -44.06
CA HIS A 146 6.93 -3.36 -43.74
C HIS A 146 5.62 -2.79 -44.33
N ARG A 147 4.72 -3.64 -44.82
CA ARG A 147 3.41 -3.26 -45.35
C ARG A 147 2.35 -3.29 -44.27
N MET A 148 1.32 -2.48 -44.43
CA MET A 148 0.13 -2.55 -43.58
C MET A 148 -0.67 -3.80 -43.94
N LYS A 149 -1.02 -4.60 -42.94
CA LYS A 149 -1.75 -5.86 -43.12
C LYS A 149 -2.89 -5.94 -42.11
N ALA A 150 -4.07 -6.32 -42.60
CA ALA A 150 -5.19 -6.63 -41.72
C ALA A 150 -4.87 -7.87 -40.87
N VAL A 151 -5.11 -7.78 -39.57
CA VAL A 151 -4.94 -8.88 -38.62
C VAL A 151 -6.30 -9.37 -38.12
N SER A 152 -6.37 -10.68 -37.84
CA SER A 152 -7.56 -11.28 -37.24
C SER A 152 -7.79 -10.73 -35.84
N PHE A 153 -9.00 -10.24 -35.57
CA PHE A 153 -9.42 -9.75 -34.26
C PHE A 153 -10.63 -10.56 -33.77
N THR A 154 -10.62 -10.92 -32.49
CA THR A 154 -11.78 -11.54 -31.84
C THR A 154 -12.44 -10.50 -30.96
N ARG A 155 -13.74 -10.24 -31.17
CA ARG A 155 -14.49 -9.28 -30.35
C ARG A 155 -14.36 -9.65 -28.87
N GLY A 156 -13.96 -8.68 -28.05
CA GLY A 156 -13.80 -8.87 -26.60
C GLY A 156 -12.44 -9.37 -26.14
N SER A 157 -11.53 -9.71 -27.05
CA SER A 157 -10.16 -9.98 -26.63
C SER A 157 -9.46 -8.67 -26.28
N LYS A 158 -8.88 -8.65 -25.09
CA LYS A 158 -7.79 -7.77 -24.66
C LYS A 158 -6.72 -7.70 -25.75
N TRP A 159 -6.65 -6.56 -26.43
CA TRP A 159 -5.96 -6.47 -27.73
C TRP A 159 -4.58 -5.81 -27.63
N THR A 160 -4.32 -5.03 -26.59
CA THR A 160 -3.01 -4.41 -26.39
C THR A 160 -2.05 -5.27 -25.58
N ASP A 161 -2.54 -6.32 -24.91
CA ASP A 161 -1.76 -7.24 -24.06
C ASP A 161 -0.36 -7.55 -24.61
N LYS A 162 -0.26 -7.97 -25.88
CA LYS A 162 1.02 -8.27 -26.55
C LYS A 162 1.71 -7.08 -27.22
N LEU A 163 0.98 -6.00 -27.48
CA LEU A 163 1.53 -4.81 -28.16
C LEU A 163 2.39 -3.96 -27.21
N TRP A 164 2.13 -4.06 -25.91
CA TRP A 164 2.78 -3.23 -24.89
C TRP A 164 3.62 -4.05 -23.92
N ASP A 165 3.68 -5.38 -24.07
CA ASP A 165 4.52 -6.26 -23.28
C ASP A 165 5.99 -6.12 -23.67
N TRP A 166 6.70 -5.27 -22.95
CA TRP A 166 8.11 -5.02 -23.13
C TRP A 166 8.90 -5.49 -21.91
N VAL A 167 9.59 -6.63 -22.11
CA VAL A 167 10.46 -7.30 -21.12
C VAL A 167 11.95 -7.10 -21.44
N ALA A 168 12.29 -6.53 -22.61
CA ALA A 168 13.69 -6.32 -22.99
C ALA A 168 14.30 -5.15 -22.22
N PRO A 169 15.61 -5.12 -21.97
CA PRO A 169 16.15 -4.26 -20.94
C PRO A 169 16.25 -2.80 -21.41
N VAL A 170 15.68 -1.84 -20.69
CA VAL A 170 16.43 -0.59 -20.47
C VAL A 170 17.41 -0.91 -19.34
N SER A 171 18.40 -1.76 -19.62
CA SER A 171 19.42 -2.15 -18.64
C SER A 171 20.77 -1.58 -19.06
N TYR A 172 21.39 -0.86 -18.12
CA TYR A 172 22.70 -0.22 -18.20
C TYR A 172 22.76 1.11 -18.98
N GLY A 173 22.52 2.20 -18.24
CA GLY A 173 23.04 3.52 -18.59
C GLY A 173 22.03 4.54 -19.13
N LEU A 174 20.72 4.32 -18.99
CA LEU A 174 19.74 5.37 -19.27
C LEU A 174 19.86 6.46 -18.19
N LYS A 175 20.53 7.55 -18.55
CA LYS A 175 20.75 8.71 -17.67
C LYS A 175 19.65 9.73 -17.92
N LEU A 176 18.77 9.91 -16.94
CA LEU A 176 17.80 11.01 -16.95
C LEU A 176 18.52 12.34 -16.67
N TYR A 177 19.58 12.29 -15.85
CA TYR A 177 20.39 13.43 -15.48
C TYR A 177 21.87 13.04 -15.29
N GLU A 178 22.79 13.86 -15.82
CA GLU A 178 24.24 13.74 -15.60
C GLU A 178 24.89 15.12 -15.70
N THR A 179 25.35 15.68 -14.58
CA THR A 179 26.10 16.96 -14.53
C THR A 179 26.85 17.08 -13.21
N ALA A 180 28.05 17.67 -13.23
CA ALA A 180 28.85 18.01 -12.04
C ALA A 180 29.07 16.82 -11.07
N GLY A 181 29.39 15.64 -11.62
CA GLY A 181 29.61 14.41 -10.85
C GLY A 181 28.33 13.70 -10.37
N SER A 182 27.16 14.33 -10.48
CA SER A 182 25.87 13.72 -10.13
C SER A 182 25.26 12.99 -11.33
N LYS A 183 24.69 11.80 -11.08
CA LYS A 183 24.06 10.90 -12.05
C LYS A 183 22.75 10.37 -11.49
N ILE A 184 21.69 10.45 -12.28
CA ILE A 184 20.40 9.84 -11.94
C ILE A 184 19.94 9.09 -13.16
N GLY A 185 19.72 7.80 -13.00
CA GLY A 185 19.37 6.91 -14.09
C GLY A 185 18.34 5.88 -13.66
N ILE A 186 17.70 5.32 -14.67
CA ILE A 186 16.82 4.17 -14.50
C ILE A 186 17.66 2.95 -14.87
N LYS A 187 17.88 2.09 -13.87
CA LYS A 187 18.71 0.89 -13.97
C LYS A 187 18.00 -0.20 -14.74
N GLU A 188 16.70 -0.33 -14.49
CA GLU A 188 15.82 -1.28 -15.17
C GLU A 188 14.42 -0.67 -15.24
N ALA A 189 13.78 -0.78 -16.40
CA ALA A 189 12.37 -0.51 -16.57
C ALA A 189 11.75 -1.65 -17.35
N ARG A 190 10.54 -2.07 -16.97
CA ARG A 190 9.68 -2.98 -17.72
C ARG A 190 8.28 -2.40 -17.70
N TYR A 191 7.56 -2.55 -18.79
CA TYR A 191 6.20 -2.05 -18.91
C TYR A 191 5.38 -3.07 -19.69
N SER A 192 4.18 -3.35 -19.22
CA SER A 192 3.16 -4.07 -19.96
C SER A 192 1.81 -3.38 -19.77
N ALA A 193 0.98 -3.38 -20.82
CA ALA A 193 -0.33 -2.78 -20.75
C ALA A 193 -1.34 -3.54 -21.60
N ASP A 194 -2.46 -3.81 -20.96
CA ASP A 194 -3.60 -4.49 -21.54
C ASP A 194 -4.84 -3.64 -21.36
N LEU A 195 -5.17 -2.89 -22.40
CA LEU A 195 -6.06 -1.75 -22.42
C LEU A 195 -7.11 -1.94 -23.52
N ASP A 196 -8.36 -1.77 -23.11
CA ASP A 196 -9.47 -1.49 -23.99
C ASP A 196 -9.67 0.01 -24.18
N LEU A 197 -10.18 0.36 -25.36
CA LEU A 197 -10.58 1.70 -25.71
C LEU A 197 -12.10 1.79 -25.78
N ASP A 198 -12.65 2.77 -25.07
CA ASP A 198 -14.03 3.23 -25.20
C ASP A 198 -14.05 4.71 -25.56
N LEU A 199 -14.51 5.02 -26.77
CA LEU A 199 -14.79 6.38 -27.24
C LEU A 199 -16.29 6.56 -27.40
N TYR A 200 -16.79 7.73 -26.99
CA TYR A 200 -18.15 8.18 -27.18
C TYR A 200 -18.13 9.49 -27.94
N PHE A 201 -19.03 9.62 -28.91
CA PHE A 201 -19.32 10.87 -29.60
C PHE A 201 -20.80 11.17 -29.50
N SER A 202 -21.12 12.44 -29.25
CA SER A 202 -22.46 13.01 -29.31
C SER A 202 -22.42 14.26 -30.15
N PHE A 203 -23.07 14.25 -31.30
CA PHE A 203 -23.00 15.35 -32.28
C PHE A 203 -24.13 16.36 -32.15
N GLY A 204 -25.17 16.11 -31.35
CA GLY A 204 -26.25 17.08 -31.13
C GLY A 204 -27.00 17.52 -32.39
N GLU A 205 -27.79 18.59 -32.28
CA GLU A 205 -28.43 19.20 -33.45
C GLU A 205 -27.43 19.85 -34.39
N ARG A 206 -27.64 19.64 -35.69
CA ARG A 206 -26.82 20.22 -36.75
C ARG A 206 -27.04 21.73 -36.83
N THR A 207 -25.95 22.49 -36.87
CA THR A 207 -25.95 23.93 -37.19
C THR A 207 -25.04 24.24 -38.38
N LEU A 208 -25.18 25.45 -38.93
CA LEU A 208 -24.50 25.89 -40.15
C LEU A 208 -23.70 27.16 -39.87
N GLU A 209 -22.47 27.21 -40.38
CA GLU A 209 -21.71 28.46 -40.52
C GLU A 209 -21.85 28.95 -41.97
N ALA A 210 -22.33 30.19 -42.14
CA ALA A 210 -22.56 30.77 -43.46
C ALA A 210 -21.22 31.02 -44.18
N THR A 211 -20.91 30.19 -45.17
CA THR A 211 -19.82 30.48 -46.12
C THR A 211 -20.37 31.24 -47.34
N LYS A 212 -19.53 32.04 -48.01
CA LYS A 212 -19.94 32.86 -49.17
C LYS A 212 -20.49 32.05 -50.35
N GLU A 213 -20.19 30.74 -50.42
CA GLU A 213 -20.71 29.84 -51.44
C GLU A 213 -21.44 28.65 -50.80
N GLU A 214 -22.66 28.40 -51.27
CA GLU A 214 -23.53 27.34 -50.74
C GLU A 214 -22.90 25.94 -50.79
N ALA A 215 -22.06 25.67 -51.80
CA ALA A 215 -21.37 24.40 -51.94
C ALA A 215 -20.33 24.14 -50.84
N TYR A 216 -20.00 25.13 -50.00
CA TYR A 216 -18.99 25.03 -48.95
C TYR A 216 -19.56 25.26 -47.54
N ARG A 217 -20.87 25.10 -47.36
CA ARG A 217 -21.50 25.18 -46.03
C ARG A 217 -20.74 24.28 -45.06
N GLN A 218 -20.30 24.87 -43.96
CA GLN A 218 -19.61 24.12 -42.93
C GLN A 218 -20.59 23.78 -41.82
N TYR A 219 -20.60 22.52 -41.42
CA TYR A 219 -21.51 22.05 -40.40
C TYR A 219 -20.86 22.12 -39.02
N ARG A 220 -21.72 22.40 -38.03
CA ARG A 220 -21.37 22.64 -36.64
C ARG A 220 -22.37 21.92 -35.73
N SER A 221 -22.06 21.91 -34.45
CA SER A 221 -22.91 21.40 -33.38
C SER A 221 -23.04 22.45 -32.27
N ASN A 222 -24.22 22.48 -31.65
CA ASN A 222 -24.48 23.27 -30.44
C ASN A 222 -24.32 22.47 -29.15
N SER A 223 -24.17 21.14 -29.23
CA SER A 223 -24.08 20.26 -28.06
C SER A 223 -23.14 19.08 -28.30
N LEU A 224 -21.93 19.37 -28.81
CA LEU A 224 -20.92 18.35 -29.05
C LEU A 224 -20.39 17.82 -27.71
N ALA A 225 -20.29 16.51 -27.58
CA ALA A 225 -19.58 15.86 -26.48
C ALA A 225 -18.74 14.70 -26.99
N MET A 226 -17.59 14.50 -26.37
CA MET A 226 -16.71 13.36 -26.59
C MET A 226 -16.24 12.82 -25.26
N LYS A 227 -16.23 11.50 -25.10
CA LYS A 227 -15.60 10.86 -23.95
C LYS A 227 -14.64 9.79 -24.44
N ALA A 228 -13.43 9.81 -23.91
CA ALA A 228 -12.37 8.89 -24.28
C ALA A 228 -11.81 8.25 -23.01
N VAL A 229 -11.92 6.92 -22.92
CA VAL A 229 -11.57 6.14 -21.74
C VAL A 229 -10.73 4.95 -22.16
N LEU A 230 -9.57 4.82 -21.51
CA LEU A 230 -8.79 3.59 -21.50
C LEU A 230 -9.20 2.77 -20.28
N ASN A 231 -9.43 1.48 -20.47
CA ASN A 231 -9.83 0.57 -19.41
C ASN A 231 -8.98 -0.69 -19.46
N GLY A 232 -8.36 -1.08 -18.35
CA GLY A 232 -7.63 -2.34 -18.30
C GLY A 232 -6.56 -2.37 -17.23
N ASN A 233 -5.47 -3.06 -17.51
CA ASN A 233 -4.37 -3.26 -16.56
C ASN A 233 -3.05 -2.75 -17.14
N ILE A 234 -2.27 -2.07 -16.32
CA ILE A 234 -0.89 -1.66 -16.61
C ILE A 234 0.00 -2.22 -15.52
N ASN A 235 1.10 -2.86 -15.93
CA ASN A 235 2.19 -3.24 -15.05
C ASN A 235 3.43 -2.45 -15.42
N ALA A 236 4.02 -1.79 -14.44
CA ALA A 236 5.28 -1.10 -14.61
C ALA A 236 6.24 -1.58 -13.54
N PHE A 237 7.45 -1.97 -13.93
CA PHE A 237 8.56 -2.13 -13.01
C PHE A 237 9.57 -1.05 -13.30
N ASN A 238 9.98 -0.29 -12.29
CA ASN A 238 11.03 0.72 -12.42
C ASN A 238 12.04 0.54 -11.30
N SER A 239 13.33 0.62 -11.61
CA SER A 239 14.41 0.71 -10.64
C SER A 239 15.30 1.91 -10.91
N ILE A 240 15.53 2.72 -9.87
CA ILE A 240 16.38 3.90 -9.92
C ILE A 240 17.76 3.60 -9.37
N GLU A 241 18.77 4.16 -10.02
CA GLU A 241 20.11 4.35 -9.46
C GLU A 241 20.40 5.86 -9.42
N GLU A 242 20.62 6.35 -8.21
CA GLU A 242 20.99 7.73 -7.93
C GLU A 242 22.41 7.76 -7.34
N GLU A 243 23.26 8.66 -7.84
CA GLU A 243 24.52 9.04 -7.23
C GLU A 243 24.73 10.55 -7.36
N THR A 244 24.69 11.31 -6.27
CA THR A 244 24.69 12.78 -6.30
C THR A 244 25.90 13.37 -5.56
N HIS A 245 26.40 14.52 -6.01
CA HIS A 245 27.60 15.19 -5.45
C HIS A 245 27.53 16.73 -5.42
N ALA A 246 26.42 17.33 -5.87
CA ALA A 246 26.28 18.79 -6.01
C ALA A 246 24.86 19.28 -5.70
N SER A 247 24.73 20.58 -5.40
CA SER A 247 23.42 21.21 -5.18
C SER A 247 22.81 21.72 -6.49
N VAL A 248 21.75 21.09 -6.98
CA VAL A 248 21.10 21.44 -8.26
C VAL A 248 19.58 21.28 -8.16
N SER A 249 18.82 22.18 -8.79
CA SER A 249 17.40 21.95 -9.09
C SER A 249 17.27 21.40 -10.51
N VAL A 250 16.58 20.27 -10.66
CA VAL A 250 16.35 19.63 -11.96
C VAL A 250 14.86 19.63 -12.26
N ASN A 251 14.50 19.93 -13.50
CA ASN A 251 13.16 19.71 -14.04
C ASN A 251 13.33 19.47 -15.54
N LYS A 252 13.20 18.21 -15.96
CA LYS A 252 13.48 17.78 -17.33
C LYS A 252 12.57 16.63 -17.72
N GLU A 253 11.89 16.79 -18.86
CA GLU A 253 11.21 15.74 -19.60
C GLU A 253 12.03 15.44 -20.86
N THR A 254 12.09 14.18 -21.30
CA THR A 254 12.84 13.76 -22.48
C THR A 254 12.10 12.64 -23.19
N LYS A 255 11.91 12.79 -24.51
CA LYS A 255 11.46 11.70 -25.36
C LYS A 255 12.59 10.70 -25.54
N LEU A 256 12.40 9.50 -25.00
CA LEU A 256 13.39 8.42 -25.01
C LEU A 256 13.28 7.58 -26.28
N TRP A 257 12.04 7.32 -26.73
CA TRP A 257 11.77 6.52 -27.91
C TRP A 257 10.49 7.01 -28.59
N GLU A 258 10.60 7.41 -29.85
CA GLU A 258 9.46 7.68 -30.72
C GLU A 258 8.84 6.39 -31.27
N ASN A 259 7.50 6.29 -31.23
CA ASN A 259 6.75 5.11 -31.65
C ASN A 259 7.32 3.82 -31.04
N MET A 260 7.33 3.76 -29.70
CA MET A 260 7.81 2.62 -28.91
C MET A 260 7.22 1.28 -29.41
N PHE A 261 6.02 1.32 -29.97
CA PHE A 261 5.46 0.24 -30.78
C PHE A 261 4.91 0.77 -32.10
N LYS A 262 4.81 -0.13 -33.07
CA LYS A 262 4.24 0.17 -34.39
C LYS A 262 2.78 0.63 -34.25
N PRO A 263 2.40 1.77 -34.86
CA PRO A 263 1.02 2.23 -34.80
C PRO A 263 0.02 1.17 -35.26
N VAL A 264 -1.04 0.98 -34.48
CA VAL A 264 -2.15 0.06 -34.80
C VAL A 264 -3.34 0.88 -35.23
N ARG A 265 -3.87 0.59 -36.42
CA ARG A 265 -5.05 1.26 -36.95
C ARG A 265 -6.28 0.41 -36.76
N MET A 266 -7.33 1.01 -36.22
CA MET A 266 -8.65 0.43 -36.06
C MET A 266 -9.62 1.21 -36.95
N VAL A 267 -10.41 0.48 -37.74
CA VAL A 267 -11.42 1.08 -38.63
C VAL A 267 -12.81 0.64 -38.17
N PHE A 268 -13.65 1.64 -37.90
CA PHE A 268 -15.04 1.51 -37.48
C PHE A 268 -15.95 2.05 -38.57
N TYR A 269 -17.20 1.58 -38.66
CA TYR A 269 -18.16 2.02 -39.67
C TYR A 269 -19.48 2.57 -39.09
N PRO A 270 -19.45 3.59 -38.21
CA PRO A 270 -20.69 4.23 -37.75
C PRO A 270 -21.49 4.80 -38.92
N GLY A 271 -22.71 4.27 -39.14
CA GLY A 271 -23.54 4.64 -40.28
C GLY A 271 -22.90 4.36 -41.65
N GLY A 272 -21.93 3.45 -41.75
CA GLY A 272 -21.19 3.15 -42.98
C GLY A 272 -20.03 4.11 -43.29
N VAL A 273 -19.73 5.06 -42.41
CA VAL A 273 -18.59 5.99 -42.57
C VAL A 273 -17.34 5.35 -41.97
N PRO A 274 -16.21 5.25 -42.70
CA PRO A 274 -14.96 4.74 -42.14
C PRO A 274 -14.37 5.75 -41.15
N VAL A 275 -14.47 5.47 -39.84
CA VAL A 275 -13.80 6.20 -38.77
C VAL A 275 -12.54 5.47 -38.37
N VAL A 276 -11.40 6.14 -38.53
CA VAL A 276 -10.07 5.54 -38.37
C VAL A 276 -9.41 6.09 -37.11
N ILE A 277 -9.03 5.19 -36.21
CA ILE A 277 -8.29 5.50 -34.98
C ILE A 277 -6.96 4.78 -35.03
N THR A 278 -5.88 5.53 -34.93
CA THR A 278 -4.53 5.01 -34.83
C THR A 278 -4.06 5.10 -33.39
N LEU A 279 -3.77 3.96 -32.77
CA LEU A 279 -3.10 3.88 -31.47
C LEU A 279 -1.57 3.84 -31.69
N SER A 280 -0.85 4.75 -31.06
CA SER A 280 0.61 4.72 -30.96
C SER A 280 1.05 5.17 -29.57
N ALA A 281 2.33 4.99 -29.23
CA ALA A 281 2.89 5.61 -28.03
C ALA A 281 4.35 5.99 -28.21
N ASP A 282 4.73 7.08 -27.56
CA ASP A 282 6.13 7.48 -27.37
C ASP A 282 6.54 7.16 -25.94
N LEU A 283 7.78 6.72 -25.74
CA LEU A 283 8.36 6.54 -24.41
C LEU A 283 8.98 7.85 -23.94
N LEU A 284 8.56 8.32 -22.78
CA LEU A 284 9.07 9.51 -22.12
C LEU A 284 9.78 9.15 -20.82
N GLY A 285 10.77 9.97 -20.46
CA GLY A 285 11.45 9.95 -19.18
C GLY A 285 11.44 11.34 -18.57
N GLY A 286 11.19 11.40 -17.27
CA GLY A 286 11.04 12.66 -16.55
C GLY A 286 11.78 12.63 -15.23
N ILE A 287 12.38 13.76 -14.88
CA ILE A 287 13.01 13.97 -13.58
C ILE A 287 12.76 15.39 -13.09
N SER A 288 12.34 15.52 -11.84
CA SER A 288 12.09 16.79 -11.19
C SER A 288 12.52 16.74 -9.73
N GLY A 289 13.11 17.80 -9.20
CA GLY A 289 13.48 17.83 -7.80
C GLY A 289 14.59 18.81 -7.45
N LYS A 290 14.99 18.77 -6.18
CA LYS A 290 16.12 19.51 -5.62
C LYS A 290 17.11 18.55 -5.00
N LEU A 291 18.37 18.77 -5.32
CA LEU A 291 19.51 17.99 -4.85
C LEU A 291 20.36 18.89 -3.96
N SER A 292 20.79 18.41 -2.79
CA SER A 292 21.79 19.08 -1.96
C SER A 292 22.56 18.08 -1.10
N GLY A 293 23.69 17.58 -1.60
CA GLY A 293 24.61 16.73 -0.84
C GLY A 293 25.17 15.57 -1.64
N LYS A 294 25.54 14.49 -0.93
CA LYS A 294 25.96 13.22 -1.52
C LYS A 294 25.06 12.08 -1.07
N GLN A 295 24.43 11.41 -2.02
CA GLN A 295 23.63 10.22 -1.75
C GLN A 295 23.82 9.18 -2.84
N LYS A 296 23.74 7.91 -2.43
CA LYS A 296 23.56 6.78 -3.32
C LYS A 296 22.30 6.02 -2.93
N VAL A 297 21.33 5.94 -3.83
CA VAL A 297 20.07 5.20 -3.62
C VAL A 297 19.88 4.21 -4.75
N ASN A 298 19.53 2.98 -4.41
CA ASN A 298 19.00 2.02 -5.35
C ASN A 298 17.76 1.35 -4.78
N PHE A 299 16.66 1.42 -5.51
CA PHE A 299 15.46 0.64 -5.20
C PHE A 299 14.68 0.39 -6.48
N GLY A 300 13.84 -0.63 -6.47
CA GLY A 300 12.91 -0.92 -7.55
C GLY A 300 11.50 -1.13 -7.02
N VAL A 301 10.54 -0.87 -7.87
CA VAL A 301 9.12 -0.98 -7.53
C VAL A 301 8.38 -1.59 -8.70
N SER A 302 7.57 -2.60 -8.41
CA SER A 302 6.54 -3.10 -9.30
C SER A 302 5.23 -2.40 -8.97
N THR A 303 4.63 -1.75 -9.96
CA THR A 303 3.36 -1.04 -9.87
C THR A 303 2.36 -1.74 -10.80
N ASN A 304 1.25 -2.19 -10.23
CA ASN A 304 0.08 -2.63 -10.99
C ASN A 304 -1.00 -1.56 -10.89
N ILE A 305 -1.60 -1.20 -12.02
CA ILE A 305 -2.67 -0.22 -12.15
C ILE A 305 -3.82 -0.92 -12.88
N GLU A 306 -4.94 -1.11 -12.21
CA GLU A 306 -6.14 -1.69 -12.81
C GLU A 306 -7.28 -0.67 -12.81
N GLY A 307 -7.98 -0.56 -13.93
CA GLY A 307 -9.24 0.17 -14.02
C GLY A 307 -9.29 1.16 -15.19
N LYS A 308 -9.98 2.29 -14.98
CA LYS A 308 -10.37 3.24 -16.01
C LYS A 308 -9.67 4.57 -15.83
N PHE A 309 -9.12 5.10 -16.91
CA PHE A 309 -8.59 6.45 -16.98
C PHE A 309 -8.97 7.13 -18.31
N GLY A 310 -9.36 8.39 -18.23
CA GLY A 310 -9.59 9.22 -19.38
C GLY A 310 -10.35 10.49 -19.05
N PHE A 311 -11.15 10.98 -19.99
CA PHE A 311 -11.89 12.22 -19.82
C PHE A 311 -13.16 12.25 -20.64
N GLU A 312 -13.99 13.23 -20.31
CA GLU A 312 -15.21 13.61 -21.00
C GLU A 312 -15.17 15.10 -21.25
N TRP A 313 -15.21 15.49 -22.52
CA TRP A 313 -15.32 16.85 -22.98
C TRP A 313 -16.74 17.11 -23.47
N VAL A 314 -17.34 18.20 -23.00
CA VAL A 314 -18.66 18.67 -23.43
C VAL A 314 -18.51 20.14 -23.81
N GLN A 315 -19.08 20.52 -24.95
CA GLN A 315 -18.98 21.88 -25.50
C GLN A 315 -19.38 22.98 -24.50
N SER A 316 -20.41 22.75 -23.68
CA SER A 316 -20.93 23.73 -22.72
C SER A 316 -20.16 23.79 -21.39
N SER A 317 -19.57 22.67 -20.95
CA SER A 317 -18.95 22.56 -19.61
C SER A 317 -17.44 22.31 -19.66
N GLY A 318 -16.85 22.21 -20.85
CA GLY A 318 -15.45 21.88 -21.02
C GLY A 318 -15.14 20.43 -20.66
N MET A 319 -13.91 20.19 -20.20
CA MET A 319 -13.42 18.84 -19.95
C MET A 319 -13.52 18.44 -18.48
N THR A 320 -13.89 17.19 -18.25
CA THR A 320 -14.02 16.53 -16.95
C THR A 320 -13.25 15.20 -16.97
N GLU A 321 -12.67 14.82 -15.84
CA GLU A 321 -11.90 13.59 -15.71
C GLU A 321 -12.81 12.37 -15.53
N VAL A 322 -12.39 11.22 -16.07
CA VAL A 322 -13.02 9.92 -15.83
C VAL A 322 -11.96 9.00 -15.26
N ARG A 323 -12.08 8.64 -13.97
CA ARG A 323 -11.15 7.71 -13.33
C ARG A 323 -11.80 6.73 -12.36
N SER A 324 -11.24 5.54 -12.32
CA SER A 324 -11.47 4.52 -11.30
C SER A 324 -10.26 3.59 -11.34
N LEU A 325 -9.28 3.80 -10.48
CA LEU A 325 -8.00 3.09 -10.52
C LEU A 325 -7.76 2.39 -9.18
N ASP A 326 -7.46 1.10 -9.25
CA ASP A 326 -6.93 0.28 -8.16
C ASP A 326 -5.43 0.11 -8.41
N ILE A 327 -4.61 0.55 -7.46
CA ILE A 327 -3.15 0.63 -7.63
C ILE A 327 -2.48 -0.13 -6.49
N THR A 328 -1.58 -1.05 -6.84
CA THR A 328 -0.77 -1.80 -5.87
C THR A 328 0.71 -1.66 -6.20
N ASN A 329 1.54 -1.48 -5.17
CA ASN A 329 2.99 -1.39 -5.29
C ASN A 329 3.68 -2.49 -4.48
N GLU A 330 4.72 -3.06 -5.05
CA GLU A 330 5.65 -3.98 -4.39
C GLU A 330 7.07 -3.42 -4.46
N LEU A 331 7.67 -3.19 -3.30
CA LEU A 331 9.03 -2.67 -3.17
C LEU A 331 10.05 -3.82 -3.25
N SER A 332 11.09 -3.65 -4.07
CA SER A 332 12.29 -4.50 -4.03
C SER A 332 13.33 -3.94 -3.05
N HIS A 333 14.16 -4.81 -2.47
CA HIS A 333 15.09 -4.47 -1.38
C HIS A 333 15.90 -3.19 -1.66
N PRO A 334 15.64 -2.08 -0.95
CA PRO A 334 16.34 -0.82 -1.18
C PRO A 334 17.75 -0.89 -0.59
N THR A 335 18.71 -0.25 -1.25
CA THR A 335 20.04 0.05 -0.68
C THR A 335 20.25 1.55 -0.67
N VAL A 336 20.70 2.08 0.47
CA VAL A 336 20.85 3.51 0.71
C VAL A 336 22.17 3.79 1.43
N GLU A 337 22.96 4.71 0.88
CA GLU A 337 24.18 5.27 1.49
C GLU A 337 24.09 6.81 1.40
N ASN A 338 24.36 7.57 2.48
CA ASN A 338 23.99 8.99 2.47
C ASN A 338 24.80 9.95 3.35
N THR A 339 24.98 11.18 2.84
CA THR A 339 25.26 12.46 3.53
C THR A 339 24.58 13.65 2.78
N GLY A 340 23.36 14.09 3.14
CA GLY A 340 22.72 15.26 2.48
C GLY A 340 21.21 15.44 2.70
N SER A 341 20.61 16.39 1.98
CA SER A 341 19.15 16.58 1.85
C SER A 341 18.75 16.65 0.38
N ILE A 342 17.80 15.80 -0.02
CA ILE A 342 17.47 15.49 -1.40
C ILE A 342 15.96 15.31 -1.54
N ASP A 343 15.37 15.78 -2.63
CA ASP A 343 13.98 15.53 -2.97
C ASP A 343 13.89 15.36 -4.50
N ILE A 344 13.74 14.13 -4.97
CA ILE A 344 13.74 13.80 -6.39
C ILE A 344 12.54 12.93 -6.70
N LYS A 345 11.91 13.23 -7.82
CA LYS A 345 10.91 12.42 -8.49
C LYS A 345 11.42 12.05 -9.87
N ALA A 346 11.40 10.76 -10.21
CA ALA A 346 11.75 10.27 -11.53
C ALA A 346 10.69 9.28 -12.04
N SER A 347 10.42 9.36 -13.35
CA SER A 347 9.34 8.61 -13.99
C SER A 347 9.77 8.16 -15.38
N ILE A 348 9.28 6.99 -15.81
CA ILE A 348 9.29 6.54 -17.20
C ILE A 348 7.87 6.14 -17.53
N TRP A 349 7.34 6.63 -18.65
CA TRP A 349 5.97 6.35 -19.03
C TRP A 349 5.78 6.41 -20.55
N PRO A 350 4.82 5.63 -21.08
CA PRO A 350 4.35 5.86 -22.43
C PRO A 350 3.35 7.03 -22.46
N ARG A 351 3.54 7.94 -23.41
CA ARG A 351 2.48 8.83 -23.87
C ARG A 351 1.68 8.12 -24.94
N ILE A 352 0.45 7.76 -24.61
CA ILE A 352 -0.46 7.03 -25.49
C ILE A 352 -1.17 8.03 -26.40
N PHE A 353 -1.13 7.82 -27.71
CA PHE A 353 -1.84 8.64 -28.70
C PHE A 353 -3.01 7.85 -29.28
N LEU A 354 -4.21 8.41 -29.17
CA LEU A 354 -5.39 8.01 -29.94
C LEU A 354 -5.60 9.02 -31.06
N THR A 355 -5.00 8.74 -32.21
CA THR A 355 -5.04 9.64 -33.37
C THR A 355 -6.27 9.37 -34.23
N LEU A 356 -7.15 10.36 -34.36
CA LEU A 356 -8.28 10.33 -35.29
C LEU A 356 -7.81 10.83 -36.65
N TYR A 357 -8.06 10.03 -37.70
CA TYR A 357 -7.72 10.34 -39.09
C TYR A 357 -6.31 10.94 -39.29
N GLU A 358 -5.30 10.48 -38.55
CA GLU A 358 -3.90 10.94 -38.68
C GLU A 358 -3.65 12.46 -38.50
N SER A 359 -4.63 13.26 -38.05
CA SER A 359 -4.51 14.73 -37.95
C SER A 359 -4.65 15.30 -36.53
N ALA A 360 -5.32 14.61 -35.62
CA ALA A 360 -5.37 15.00 -34.21
C ALA A 360 -5.40 13.78 -33.30
N ALA A 361 -4.65 13.85 -32.20
CA ALA A 361 -4.62 12.84 -31.17
C ALA A 361 -5.16 13.37 -29.84
N VAL A 362 -5.93 12.50 -29.22
CA VAL A 362 -6.12 12.53 -27.77
C VAL A 362 -4.94 11.80 -27.15
N THR A 363 -4.32 12.39 -26.12
CA THR A 363 -3.18 11.79 -25.44
C THR A 363 -3.48 11.39 -24.01
N PHE A 364 -2.88 10.30 -23.56
CA PHE A 364 -2.94 9.82 -22.18
C PHE A 364 -1.51 9.56 -21.69
N ASP A 365 -1.15 10.28 -20.64
CA ASP A 365 0.09 10.08 -19.89
C ASP A 365 -0.32 9.39 -18.58
N ILE A 366 0.01 8.11 -18.44
CA ILE A 366 -0.13 7.37 -17.18
C ILE A 366 1.29 7.17 -16.66
N CYS A 367 1.66 7.94 -15.64
CA CYS A 367 3.04 8.16 -15.22
C CYS A 367 3.32 7.55 -13.85
N PRO A 368 3.63 6.24 -13.77
CA PRO A 368 4.26 5.69 -12.59
C PRO A 368 5.54 6.45 -12.28
N TYR A 369 5.69 6.87 -11.03
CA TYR A 369 6.86 7.56 -10.56
C TYR A 369 7.40 6.94 -9.29
N LEU A 370 8.68 7.17 -9.10
CA LEU A 370 9.41 6.89 -7.88
C LEU A 370 9.93 8.21 -7.35
N SER A 371 9.87 8.39 -6.04
CA SER A 371 10.52 9.52 -5.39
C SER A 371 11.36 9.08 -4.22
N SER A 372 12.45 9.81 -4.02
CA SER A 372 13.34 9.70 -2.86
C SER A 372 13.36 11.08 -2.22
N SER A 373 13.02 11.13 -0.94
CA SER A 373 13.11 12.34 -0.15
C SER A 373 13.96 12.08 1.10
N VAL A 374 14.94 12.94 1.30
CA VAL A 374 15.84 12.97 2.43
C VAL A 374 15.80 14.37 3.02
N SER A 375 15.40 14.45 4.27
CA SER A 375 15.65 15.61 5.10
C SER A 375 16.80 15.29 6.05
N GLY A 376 17.78 16.18 6.16
CA GLY A 376 18.93 16.00 7.03
C GLY A 376 19.55 17.34 7.36
N GLY A 377 20.27 17.40 8.47
CA GLY A 377 20.97 18.62 8.88
C GLY A 377 20.45 19.26 10.17
N TYR A 378 19.47 18.64 10.84
CA TYR A 378 19.20 18.98 12.23
C TYR A 378 20.34 18.48 13.12
N THR A 379 21.16 19.40 13.55
CA THR A 379 22.32 19.13 14.40
C THR A 379 21.94 19.21 15.88
N VAL A 380 22.39 18.22 16.66
CA VAL A 380 22.13 18.11 18.10
C VAL A 380 23.46 18.06 18.87
N GLY A 381 23.51 18.66 20.05
CA GLY A 381 24.71 18.71 20.92
C GLY A 381 25.67 19.85 20.58
N ASP A 382 26.95 19.69 20.93
CA ASP A 382 28.00 20.71 20.75
C ASP A 382 28.19 21.18 19.29
N TYR A 383 27.68 20.42 18.31
CA TYR A 383 27.68 20.85 16.91
C TYR A 383 26.59 21.91 16.60
N ALA A 384 25.59 22.10 17.46
CA ALA A 384 24.47 23.03 17.25
C ALA A 384 24.84 24.50 17.52
N ASP A 385 25.93 24.76 18.26
CA ASP A 385 26.41 26.12 18.57
C ASP A 385 27.54 26.61 17.63
N GLY A 386 27.92 25.79 16.63
CA GLY A 386 28.95 26.12 15.65
C GLY A 386 30.40 25.98 16.15
N THR A 387 30.62 25.55 17.40
CA THR A 387 31.95 25.30 17.94
C THR A 387 32.34 23.84 17.68
N ALA A 388 32.92 23.58 16.50
CA ALA A 388 33.34 22.25 16.05
C ALA A 388 34.55 21.70 16.84
N THR A 389 34.43 21.56 18.16
CA THR A 389 35.46 21.02 19.06
C THR A 389 34.84 20.24 20.22
N GLY A 390 34.09 19.15 19.99
CA GLY A 390 33.55 18.38 21.13
C GLY A 390 32.95 17.03 20.80
N LYS A 391 33.30 15.99 21.57
CA LYS A 391 33.01 14.56 21.33
C LYS A 391 31.56 14.14 21.69
N GLY A 392 30.53 14.85 21.22
CA GLY A 392 29.20 14.57 21.74
C GLY A 392 28.01 15.15 20.98
N GLY A 393 28.02 15.23 19.64
CA GLY A 393 26.84 15.64 18.87
C GLY A 393 26.80 15.02 17.48
N GLY A 394 25.67 15.12 16.79
CA GLY A 394 25.47 14.53 15.46
C GLY A 394 24.29 15.16 14.70
N SER A 395 24.11 14.77 13.44
CA SER A 395 22.99 15.23 12.61
C SER A 395 21.92 14.15 12.47
N ALA A 396 20.68 14.51 12.79
CA ALA A 396 19.51 13.68 12.49
C ALA A 396 19.14 13.80 11.00
N TYR A 397 18.54 12.74 10.47
CA TYR A 397 18.00 12.69 9.12
C TYR A 397 16.79 11.77 9.06
N GLN A 398 16.00 11.92 8.01
CA GLN A 398 14.87 11.06 7.69
C GLN A 398 14.84 10.84 6.19
N ILE A 399 14.67 9.58 5.79
CA ILE A 399 14.59 9.14 4.40
C ILE A 399 13.21 8.55 4.18
N SER A 400 12.59 8.92 3.06
CA SER A 400 11.40 8.27 2.53
C SER A 400 11.61 7.88 1.07
N LEU A 401 11.23 6.67 0.72
CA LEU A 401 11.08 6.23 -0.66
C LEU A 401 9.59 6.11 -0.93
N ASN A 402 9.11 6.77 -1.97
CA ASN A 402 7.70 6.78 -2.32
C ASN A 402 7.54 6.30 -3.77
N ALA A 403 6.34 5.79 -4.05
CA ALA A 403 5.91 5.54 -5.41
C ALA A 403 4.48 6.04 -5.58
N GLY A 404 4.19 6.50 -6.78
CA GLY A 404 2.88 7.00 -7.11
C GLY A 404 2.60 6.92 -8.60
N VAL A 405 1.42 7.40 -8.97
CA VAL A 405 0.99 7.49 -10.36
C VAL A 405 0.43 8.88 -10.57
N ASP A 406 1.07 9.64 -11.46
CA ASP A 406 0.45 10.84 -12.02
C ASP A 406 -0.28 10.47 -13.31
N CYS A 407 -1.37 11.15 -13.61
CA CYS A 407 -2.09 10.97 -14.86
C CYS A 407 -2.44 12.31 -15.49
N THR A 408 -2.34 12.38 -16.81
CA THR A 408 -2.70 13.57 -17.57
C THR A 408 -3.33 13.15 -18.89
N ALA A 409 -4.46 13.78 -19.23
CA ALA A 409 -4.98 13.74 -20.59
C ALA A 409 -4.48 14.98 -21.34
N GLY A 410 -4.31 14.86 -22.65
CA GLY A 410 -3.86 15.96 -23.48
C GLY A 410 -4.48 15.94 -24.87
N LEU A 411 -4.14 16.97 -25.64
CA LEU A 411 -4.51 17.11 -27.03
C LEU A 411 -3.26 17.44 -27.85
N SER A 412 -3.08 16.72 -28.95
CA SER A 412 -1.90 16.85 -29.80
C SER A 412 -2.33 16.91 -31.26
N PRO A 413 -2.05 17.98 -32.03
CA PRO A 413 -2.17 17.93 -33.47
C PRO A 413 -1.08 17.00 -34.00
N MET A 414 -1.50 16.14 -34.93
CA MET A 414 -0.67 15.11 -35.50
C MET A 414 -0.41 15.42 -36.98
N PHE A 415 0.75 15.01 -37.46
CA PHE A 415 1.07 15.03 -38.88
C PHE A 415 1.79 13.73 -39.25
N PHE A 416 1.17 12.89 -40.06
CA PHE A 416 1.68 11.55 -40.39
C PHE A 416 2.10 10.75 -39.15
N SER A 417 1.24 10.70 -38.14
CA SER A 417 1.49 10.04 -36.86
C SER A 417 2.63 10.64 -36.01
N HIS A 418 3.11 11.85 -36.33
CA HIS A 418 4.07 12.60 -35.50
C HIS A 418 3.39 13.75 -34.78
N GLU A 419 3.68 13.87 -33.48
CA GLU A 419 3.19 14.97 -32.65
C GLU A 419 3.89 16.28 -33.03
N LEU A 420 3.10 17.32 -33.38
CA LEU A 420 3.63 18.65 -33.66
C LEU A 420 3.79 19.48 -32.38
N TYR A 421 2.80 19.37 -31.49
CA TYR A 421 2.76 20.10 -30.23
C TYR A 421 1.92 19.32 -29.21
N HIS A 422 2.34 19.31 -27.96
CA HIS A 422 1.60 18.62 -26.90
C HIS A 422 0.92 19.63 -25.97
N TYR A 423 -0.41 19.67 -25.98
CA TYR A 423 -1.19 20.45 -25.03
C TYR A 423 -1.60 19.58 -23.85
N GLN A 424 -0.89 19.72 -22.73
CA GLN A 424 -1.22 19.04 -21.47
C GLN A 424 -2.36 19.77 -20.76
N LEU A 425 -3.30 18.98 -20.26
CA LEU A 425 -4.32 19.47 -19.36
C LEU A 425 -3.78 19.39 -17.92
N LYS A 426 -4.62 19.68 -16.94
CA LYS A 426 -4.18 19.68 -15.54
C LYS A 426 -3.63 18.31 -15.14
N ASN A 427 -2.37 18.26 -14.70
CA ASN A 427 -1.79 17.06 -14.10
C ASN A 427 -2.55 16.66 -12.84
N ILE A 428 -2.78 15.36 -12.71
CA ILE A 428 -3.52 14.76 -11.61
C ILE A 428 -2.57 13.79 -10.90
N ASN A 429 -2.48 13.90 -9.58
CA ASN A 429 -1.88 12.85 -8.76
C ASN A 429 -2.97 11.81 -8.47
N ALA A 430 -2.89 10.66 -9.12
CA ALA A 430 -3.88 9.59 -8.98
C ALA A 430 -3.62 8.73 -7.74
N PHE A 431 -2.35 8.57 -7.38
CA PHE A 431 -1.92 7.78 -6.23
C PHE A 431 -0.54 8.24 -5.75
N ASP A 432 -0.33 8.21 -4.43
CA ASP A 432 0.96 8.43 -3.78
C ASP A 432 1.02 7.54 -2.53
N CYS A 433 2.12 6.82 -2.35
CA CYS A 433 2.35 6.02 -1.16
C CYS A 433 3.84 6.01 -0.75
N THR A 434 4.06 6.05 0.56
CA THR A 434 5.39 5.80 1.13
C THR A 434 5.66 4.31 1.20
N LEU A 435 6.69 3.86 0.47
CA LEU A 435 7.13 2.48 0.39
C LEU A 435 8.09 2.11 1.52
N PHE A 436 8.95 3.07 1.90
CA PHE A 436 9.96 2.91 2.93
C PHE A 436 10.15 4.21 3.67
N GLU A 437 10.30 4.15 4.98
CA GLU A 437 10.57 5.31 5.84
C GLU A 437 11.58 4.94 6.93
N SER A 438 12.70 5.69 6.99
CA SER A 438 13.77 5.49 7.97
C SER A 438 14.25 6.82 8.59
N PRO A 439 14.25 6.96 9.92
CA PRO A 439 13.61 6.06 10.87
C PRO A 439 12.09 6.31 10.91
N SER A 440 11.32 5.30 11.29
CA SER A 440 9.87 5.41 11.46
C SER A 440 9.42 5.44 12.93
N GLY A 441 10.25 4.92 13.84
CA GLY A 441 9.95 4.94 15.27
C GLY A 441 11.04 4.30 16.12
N MET A 442 10.76 4.17 17.42
CA MET A 442 11.69 3.67 18.42
C MET A 442 10.95 2.99 19.58
N GLN A 443 11.57 1.97 20.17
CA GLN A 443 11.12 1.28 21.38
C GLN A 443 12.28 0.97 22.33
N VAL A 444 11.96 0.74 23.61
CA VAL A 444 12.96 0.31 24.61
C VAL A 444 13.17 -1.19 24.46
N LEU A 445 14.42 -1.61 24.23
CA LEU A 445 14.81 -3.02 24.19
C LEU A 445 15.33 -3.45 25.57
N HIS A 446 16.18 -2.64 26.19
CA HIS A 446 16.69 -2.87 27.54
C HIS A 446 16.83 -1.58 28.36
N PRO A 447 16.68 -1.70 29.68
CA PRO A 447 16.16 -2.87 30.37
C PRO A 447 14.64 -2.94 30.24
N THR A 448 14.09 -4.15 30.35
CA THR A 448 12.68 -4.28 30.71
C THR A 448 12.53 -3.72 32.13
N THR A 449 11.38 -3.13 32.48
CA THR A 449 11.15 -2.30 33.69
C THR A 449 11.40 -2.97 35.06
N ALA A 450 12.07 -4.13 35.11
CA ALA A 450 12.38 -4.93 36.29
C ALA A 450 13.89 -5.08 36.57
N GLU A 451 14.80 -4.55 35.73
CA GLU A 451 16.24 -4.87 35.84
C GLU A 451 17.13 -3.73 36.38
N MET A 452 16.59 -2.53 36.63
CA MET A 452 17.41 -1.40 37.07
C MET A 452 17.67 -1.34 38.57
N CYS A 453 18.95 -1.23 38.94
CA CYS A 453 19.38 -0.96 40.31
C CYS A 453 20.10 0.40 40.39
N PRO A 454 19.74 1.27 41.36
CA PRO A 454 20.46 2.50 41.63
C PRO A 454 21.90 2.28 42.05
N GLY A 455 22.78 3.21 41.68
CA GLY A 455 24.19 3.20 42.07
C GLY A 455 25.06 2.14 41.35
N ILE A 456 24.48 1.33 40.47
CA ILE A 456 25.22 0.42 39.58
C ILE A 456 25.00 0.78 38.12
N THR A 457 25.92 0.36 37.27
CA THR A 457 25.85 0.57 35.82
C THR A 457 24.82 -0.35 35.19
N ASN A 458 23.77 0.24 34.60
CA ASN A 458 22.74 -0.46 33.83
C ASN A 458 22.94 -0.18 32.34
N LYS A 459 22.88 -1.21 31.50
CA LYS A 459 22.95 -1.04 30.04
C LYS A 459 21.56 -0.70 29.51
N VAL A 460 21.44 0.47 28.90
CA VAL A 460 20.20 0.93 28.26
C VAL A 460 20.34 0.71 26.75
N GLN A 461 19.34 0.06 26.16
CA GLN A 461 19.27 -0.18 24.73
C GLN A 461 17.90 0.21 24.21
N VAL A 462 17.88 1.03 23.17
CA VAL A 462 16.66 1.34 22.41
C VAL A 462 16.84 0.85 20.99
N GLU A 463 15.79 0.27 20.45
CA GLU A 463 15.73 -0.17 19.07
C GLU A 463 14.97 0.87 18.25
N VAL A 464 15.59 1.33 17.18
CA VAL A 464 14.99 2.20 16.16
C VAL A 464 14.62 1.33 14.98
N TYR A 465 13.44 1.54 14.42
CA TYR A 465 12.90 0.72 13.33
C TYR A 465 12.45 1.55 12.12
N ASP A 466 12.54 0.92 10.96
CA ASP A 466 12.08 1.42 9.67
C ASP A 466 10.70 0.84 9.36
N LYS A 467 9.93 1.60 8.58
CA LYS A 467 8.64 1.17 8.07
C LYS A 467 8.80 0.77 6.61
N VAL A 468 8.27 -0.40 6.27
CA VAL A 468 8.17 -0.89 4.89
C VAL A 468 6.70 -1.07 4.54
N ILE A 469 6.30 -0.78 3.31
CA ILE A 469 4.94 -1.00 2.83
C ILE A 469 4.49 -2.44 3.10
N ASN A 470 3.30 -2.59 3.73
CA ASN A 470 2.68 -3.87 4.06
C ASN A 470 3.56 -4.84 4.89
N GLY A 471 4.60 -4.36 5.57
CA GLY A 471 5.50 -5.15 6.41
C GLY A 471 5.47 -4.75 7.88
N GLU A 472 5.90 -5.66 8.75
CA GLU A 472 6.17 -5.35 10.15
C GLU A 472 7.38 -4.42 10.27
N PRO A 473 7.44 -3.55 11.30
CA PRO A 473 8.61 -2.71 11.53
C PRO A 473 9.89 -3.55 11.67
N THR A 474 10.93 -3.17 10.94
CA THR A 474 12.24 -3.85 10.99
C THR A 474 13.29 -2.94 11.61
N PRO A 475 14.28 -3.47 12.34
CA PRO A 475 15.39 -2.66 12.87
C PRO A 475 16.03 -1.80 11.77
N THR A 476 16.35 -0.54 12.07
CA THR A 476 16.82 0.41 11.05
C THR A 476 18.09 -0.10 10.36
N LEU A 477 18.06 -0.09 9.03
CA LEU A 477 19.23 -0.42 8.20
C LEU A 477 20.28 0.70 8.23
N LEU A 478 19.86 1.90 8.60
CA LEU A 478 20.67 3.09 8.57
C LEU A 478 21.08 3.53 9.99
N PRO A 479 22.26 4.16 10.17
CA PRO A 479 22.70 4.65 11.48
C PRO A 479 21.87 5.85 11.94
N GLN A 480 21.13 5.72 13.04
CA GLN A 480 20.21 6.74 13.55
C GLN A 480 20.72 7.35 14.85
N LEU A 481 20.62 8.67 14.98
CA LEU A 481 21.03 9.39 16.20
C LEU A 481 19.89 9.38 17.22
N VAL A 482 20.18 8.88 18.42
CA VAL A 482 19.28 8.95 19.58
C VAL A 482 19.91 9.83 20.66
N LYS A 483 19.13 10.78 21.18
CA LYS A 483 19.51 11.64 22.31
C LYS A 483 19.00 11.05 23.61
N PHE A 484 19.85 10.99 24.63
CA PHE A 484 19.53 10.54 25.98
C PHE A 484 19.67 11.68 26.97
N GLU A 485 18.62 11.95 27.74
CA GLU A 485 18.59 13.01 28.76
C GLU A 485 17.76 12.57 29.95
N GLY A 486 18.25 12.83 31.16
CA GLY A 486 17.55 12.41 32.36
C GLY A 486 18.36 12.54 33.62
N ASP A 487 17.83 11.97 34.69
CA ASP A 487 18.44 11.92 36.01
C ASP A 487 19.60 10.90 36.05
N GLY A 488 20.43 10.95 37.09
CA GLY A 488 21.57 10.04 37.27
C GLY A 488 22.78 10.34 36.38
N VAL A 489 23.68 9.37 36.25
CA VAL A 489 24.91 9.50 35.44
C VAL A 489 24.79 8.64 34.19
N ILE A 490 24.85 9.26 33.01
CA ILE A 490 24.86 8.57 31.72
C ILE A 490 26.26 8.59 31.11
N SER A 491 26.64 7.52 30.40
CA SER A 491 27.95 7.45 29.74
C SER A 491 28.06 8.33 28.49
N ALA A 492 26.93 8.63 27.84
CA ALA A 492 26.84 9.54 26.71
C ALA A 492 25.44 10.13 26.59
N ALA A 493 25.35 11.40 26.19
CA ALA A 493 24.09 12.07 25.86
C ALA A 493 23.55 11.67 24.47
N TYR A 494 24.37 10.99 23.65
CA TYR A 494 24.04 10.62 22.28
C TYR A 494 24.58 9.24 21.96
N ALA A 495 23.81 8.43 21.22
CA ALA A 495 24.28 7.19 20.62
C ALA A 495 23.78 7.05 19.19
N ILE A 496 24.61 6.46 18.33
CA ILE A 496 24.26 6.10 16.96
C ILE A 496 23.90 4.62 16.95
N THR A 497 22.81 4.26 16.28
CA THR A 497 22.40 2.86 16.19
C THR A 497 23.43 2.01 15.45
N SER A 498 23.65 0.80 15.95
CA SER A 498 24.37 -0.28 15.26
C SER A 498 23.42 -1.46 15.15
N ASN A 499 23.13 -1.91 13.91
CA ASN A 499 22.09 -2.91 13.62
C ASN A 499 20.74 -2.57 14.29
N GLY A 500 20.29 -1.32 14.15
CA GLY A 500 19.03 -0.85 14.73
C GLY A 500 19.08 -0.43 16.20
N ILE A 501 20.16 -0.72 16.92
CA ILE A 501 20.20 -0.55 18.39
C ILE A 501 21.12 0.59 18.80
N ALA A 502 20.61 1.57 19.52
CA ALA A 502 21.39 2.59 20.22
C ALA A 502 21.57 2.16 21.68
N SER A 503 22.81 2.17 22.18
CA SER A 503 23.14 1.71 23.54
C SER A 503 23.94 2.75 24.31
N ILE A 504 23.59 2.97 25.58
CA ILE A 504 24.38 3.73 26.55
C ILE A 504 24.41 3.01 27.89
N ASP A 505 25.31 3.43 28.77
CA ASP A 505 25.32 2.99 30.17
C ASP A 505 24.67 4.08 31.02
N TRP A 506 23.83 3.68 31.98
CA TRP A 506 23.13 4.57 32.90
C TRP A 506 23.23 4.09 34.34
N ILE A 507 23.64 4.99 35.24
CA ILE A 507 23.68 4.80 36.68
C ILE A 507 22.60 5.71 37.30
N PRO A 508 21.39 5.21 37.56
CA PRO A 508 20.37 5.96 38.29
C PRO A 508 20.84 6.19 39.73
N SER A 509 20.60 7.39 40.25
CA SER A 509 20.85 7.74 41.65
C SER A 509 19.70 7.29 42.56
N SER A 510 18.48 7.16 42.01
CA SER A 510 17.31 6.66 42.73
C SER A 510 16.36 5.85 41.84
N TYR A 511 15.47 5.08 42.46
CA TYR A 511 14.39 4.34 41.79
C TYR A 511 13.34 5.24 41.12
N LYS A 512 13.35 6.56 41.40
CA LYS A 512 12.43 7.55 40.80
C LYS A 512 13.02 8.24 39.58
N ASP A 513 14.32 8.04 39.34
CA ASP A 513 15.06 8.66 38.26
C ASP A 513 14.48 8.24 36.91
N LYS A 514 14.43 9.19 35.99
CA LYS A 514 13.94 8.97 34.63
C LYS A 514 15.01 9.30 33.63
N LEU A 515 15.14 8.42 32.65
CA LEU A 515 15.95 8.64 31.46
C LEU A 515 15.04 8.70 30.25
N THR A 516 15.20 9.73 29.42
CA THR A 516 14.42 9.94 28.22
C THR A 516 15.30 9.71 27.00
N ALA A 517 14.88 8.82 26.11
CA ALA A 517 15.49 8.67 24.79
C ALA A 517 14.59 9.35 23.75
N THR A 518 15.17 10.23 22.94
CA THR A 518 14.47 11.02 21.92
C THR A 518 15.09 10.80 20.55
N LEU A 519 14.23 10.47 19.58
CA LEU A 519 14.55 10.31 18.17
C LEU A 519 14.00 11.52 17.40
N TYR A 520 14.86 12.17 16.60
CA TYR A 520 14.52 13.36 15.82
C TYR A 520 14.51 13.05 14.32
N ASN A 521 13.71 13.79 13.57
CA ASN A 521 13.81 13.85 12.11
C ASN A 521 14.85 14.89 11.65
N GLY A 522 15.10 14.92 10.33
CA GLY A 522 16.08 15.83 9.72
C GLY A 522 15.80 17.33 9.87
N ASN A 523 14.58 17.71 10.29
CA ASN A 523 14.16 19.10 10.52
C ASN A 523 14.10 19.47 12.02
N GLY A 524 14.42 18.54 12.92
CA GLY A 524 14.38 18.75 14.38
C GLY A 524 13.03 18.46 15.04
N GLY A 525 12.05 17.95 14.30
CA GLY A 525 10.82 17.41 14.85
C GLY A 525 11.10 16.09 15.59
N ILE A 526 10.39 15.85 16.69
CA ILE A 526 10.48 14.59 17.44
C ILE A 526 9.67 13.52 16.71
N ILE A 527 10.32 12.44 16.28
CA ILE A 527 9.66 11.25 15.71
C ILE A 527 9.08 10.41 16.84
N LYS A 528 9.90 10.12 17.85
CA LYS A 528 9.49 9.32 19.01
C LYS A 528 10.29 9.70 20.24
N GLN A 529 9.63 9.66 21.39
CA GLN A 529 10.26 9.76 22.69
C GLN A 529 9.80 8.57 23.53
N VAL A 530 10.75 7.96 24.24
CA VAL A 530 10.48 6.89 25.21
C VAL A 530 11.11 7.26 26.54
N VAL A 531 10.39 6.96 27.63
CA VAL A 531 10.86 7.21 29.00
C VAL A 531 11.16 5.88 29.65
N ILE A 532 12.38 5.78 30.16
CA ILE A 532 12.92 4.63 30.86
C ILE A 532 12.98 5.02 32.34
N ASN A 533 12.23 4.31 33.17
CA ASN A 533 12.16 4.61 34.61
C ASN A 533 13.13 3.70 35.37
N GLY A 534 13.76 4.22 36.43
CA GLY A 534 14.70 3.51 37.28
C GLY A 534 14.12 2.39 38.17
N ASN A 535 13.04 1.71 37.75
CA ASN A 535 12.17 0.79 38.52
C ASN A 535 11.47 1.49 39.71
N GLY A 536 10.15 1.63 39.69
CA GLY A 536 9.41 2.22 40.82
C GLY A 536 9.58 1.42 42.11
N GLU A 537 9.59 2.08 43.27
CA GLU A 537 9.50 1.41 44.59
C GLU A 537 8.36 0.39 44.56
N VAL A 538 8.70 -0.90 44.75
CA VAL A 538 7.68 -1.94 44.95
C VAL A 538 6.94 -1.58 46.24
N ARG A 539 5.76 -0.97 46.10
CA ARG A 539 4.91 -0.63 47.24
C ARG A 539 4.66 -1.91 48.05
N PRO A 540 4.75 -1.87 49.38
CA PRO A 540 4.44 -3.04 50.19
C PRO A 540 2.98 -3.47 49.93
N PRO A 541 2.69 -4.78 49.98
CA PRO A 541 1.31 -5.26 49.91
C PRO A 541 0.48 -4.66 51.05
N THR A 542 -0.81 -4.45 50.81
CA THR A 542 -1.73 -3.85 51.78
C THR A 542 -1.79 -4.71 53.06
N SER A 543 -1.62 -4.07 54.22
CA SER A 543 -1.72 -4.74 55.53
C SER A 543 -3.16 -5.13 55.87
N GLY A 544 -3.34 -6.29 56.49
CA GLY A 544 -4.63 -6.84 56.91
C GLY A 544 -4.64 -8.36 56.87
N SER A 545 -5.71 -9.01 57.32
CA SER A 545 -5.89 -10.47 57.22
C SER A 545 -6.68 -10.91 55.99
N LEU A 546 -7.65 -10.09 55.57
CA LEU A 546 -8.41 -10.18 54.32
C LEU A 546 -8.37 -8.82 53.63
N ILE A 547 -7.80 -8.79 52.43
CA ILE A 547 -7.58 -7.60 51.62
C ILE A 547 -8.69 -7.52 50.57
N ASP A 548 -9.45 -6.42 50.62
CA ASP A 548 -10.38 -6.08 49.56
C ASP A 548 -9.59 -5.44 48.41
N LEU A 549 -9.53 -6.14 47.27
CA LEU A 549 -8.89 -5.67 46.04
C LEU A 549 -9.88 -4.97 45.09
N GLY A 550 -11.15 -4.78 45.49
CA GLY A 550 -12.21 -4.30 44.60
C GLY A 550 -12.70 -5.40 43.64
N LEU A 551 -12.61 -6.66 44.06
CA LEU A 551 -13.02 -7.85 43.31
C LEU A 551 -14.27 -8.50 43.94
N SER A 552 -14.72 -9.64 43.42
CA SER A 552 -15.91 -10.34 43.93
C SER A 552 -15.73 -10.97 45.33
N VAL A 553 -14.48 -11.16 45.78
CA VAL A 553 -14.12 -11.71 47.10
C VAL A 553 -12.90 -10.99 47.67
N LYS A 554 -12.73 -11.04 49.00
CA LYS A 554 -11.51 -10.57 49.66
C LYS A 554 -10.46 -11.67 49.68
N TRP A 555 -9.20 -11.29 49.49
CA TRP A 555 -8.07 -12.21 49.38
C TRP A 555 -7.23 -12.18 50.66
N ALA A 556 -6.75 -13.33 51.12
CA ALA A 556 -5.87 -13.39 52.28
C ALA A 556 -4.53 -12.66 52.01
N SER A 557 -3.95 -12.02 53.02
CA SER A 557 -2.69 -11.28 52.86
C SER A 557 -1.46 -12.18 52.71
N HIS A 558 -1.56 -13.46 53.10
CA HIS A 558 -0.49 -14.46 53.00
C HIS A 558 -1.07 -15.83 52.59
N ASN A 559 -0.18 -16.75 52.19
CA ASN A 559 -0.53 -18.12 51.84
C ASN A 559 -0.92 -18.94 53.09
N VAL A 560 -1.68 -20.02 52.89
CA VAL A 560 -1.90 -21.01 53.95
C VAL A 560 -0.55 -21.52 54.46
N GLY A 561 -0.35 -21.55 55.78
CA GLY A 561 0.91 -21.96 56.41
C GLY A 561 1.98 -20.86 56.53
N ALA A 562 1.72 -19.66 56.01
CA ALA A 562 2.59 -18.48 56.17
C ALA A 562 2.06 -17.52 57.25
N ASN A 563 2.94 -16.68 57.78
CA ASN A 563 2.58 -15.56 58.68
C ASN A 563 2.79 -14.18 58.04
N SER A 564 3.44 -14.11 56.87
CA SER A 564 3.73 -12.88 56.14
C SER A 564 3.55 -13.04 54.63
N PRO A 565 3.30 -11.95 53.87
CA PRO A 565 3.06 -12.03 52.42
C PRO A 565 4.23 -12.63 51.62
N GLU A 566 5.47 -12.37 52.03
CA GLU A 566 6.70 -12.85 51.39
C GLU A 566 7.03 -14.33 51.69
N GLU A 567 6.48 -14.90 52.76
CA GLU A 567 6.65 -16.31 53.07
C GLU A 567 5.88 -17.17 52.08
N ARG A 568 6.56 -18.15 51.45
CA ARG A 568 5.95 -19.12 50.53
C ARG A 568 4.70 -19.77 51.12
N GLY A 569 4.72 -20.07 52.41
CA GLY A 569 3.74 -20.91 53.06
C GLY A 569 3.90 -22.38 52.71
N ASP A 570 2.84 -23.13 52.96
CA ASP A 570 2.79 -24.56 52.79
C ASP A 570 2.41 -24.95 51.37
N LEU A 571 2.99 -26.06 50.91
CA LEU A 571 2.63 -26.67 49.64
C LEU A 571 1.65 -27.82 49.89
N PHE A 572 0.65 -27.91 49.04
CA PHE A 572 -0.38 -28.96 49.08
C PHE A 572 -0.48 -29.62 47.72
N ALA A 573 -0.70 -30.94 47.69
CA ALA A 573 -1.25 -31.60 46.52
C ALA A 573 -2.77 -31.36 46.49
N TRP A 574 -3.37 -31.33 45.31
CA TRP A 574 -4.76 -30.90 45.19
C TRP A 574 -5.72 -31.86 45.91
N GLY A 575 -6.56 -31.33 46.81
CA GLY A 575 -7.50 -32.11 47.63
C GLY A 575 -6.89 -32.69 48.92
N GLU A 576 -5.61 -32.44 49.17
CA GLU A 576 -4.97 -32.78 50.45
C GLU A 576 -4.87 -31.54 51.34
N VAL A 577 -5.04 -31.77 52.64
CA VAL A 577 -5.06 -30.69 53.65
C VAL A 577 -3.89 -30.74 54.61
N SER A 578 -3.07 -31.80 54.53
CA SER A 578 -1.84 -31.96 55.30
C SER A 578 -0.63 -31.74 54.39
N THR A 579 0.42 -31.16 54.94
CA THR A 579 1.67 -30.88 54.21
C THR A 579 2.55 -32.12 54.10
N LYS A 580 3.49 -32.10 53.16
CA LYS A 580 4.49 -33.17 52.95
C LYS A 580 5.86 -32.58 52.65
N SER A 581 6.90 -33.36 52.95
CA SER A 581 8.29 -32.98 52.67
C SER A 581 8.71 -33.15 51.21
N ASN A 582 7.96 -33.93 50.43
CA ASN A 582 8.18 -34.15 49.00
C ASN A 582 6.86 -34.52 48.31
N PHE A 583 6.81 -34.28 47.01
CA PHE A 583 5.66 -34.57 46.14
C PHE A 583 6.08 -35.56 45.07
N SER A 584 5.27 -36.59 44.84
CA SER A 584 5.43 -37.55 43.75
C SER A 584 4.05 -38.08 43.35
N ILE A 585 3.96 -38.81 42.25
CA ILE A 585 2.70 -39.47 41.86
C ILE A 585 2.32 -40.52 42.92
N ALA A 586 3.28 -41.35 43.32
CA ALA A 586 3.07 -42.46 44.25
C ALA A 586 2.59 -42.03 45.64
N ASN A 587 2.94 -40.82 46.09
CA ASN A 587 2.56 -40.33 47.41
C ASN A 587 1.28 -39.48 47.40
N TYR A 588 0.64 -39.26 46.25
CA TYR A 588 -0.62 -38.53 46.15
C TYR A 588 -1.78 -39.34 46.74
N LYS A 589 -2.57 -38.75 47.64
CA LYS A 589 -3.61 -39.42 48.42
C LYS A 589 -4.68 -40.11 47.56
N PHE A 590 -4.94 -39.58 46.38
CA PHE A 590 -5.97 -40.05 45.45
C PHE A 590 -5.41 -40.87 44.29
N TYR A 591 -4.15 -41.30 44.38
CA TYR A 591 -3.52 -42.19 43.42
C TYR A 591 -3.86 -43.65 43.76
N GLU A 592 -4.45 -44.38 42.82
CA GLU A 592 -4.69 -45.82 42.93
C GLU A 592 -3.85 -46.56 41.87
N PRO A 593 -2.82 -47.33 42.30
CA PRO A 593 -2.00 -48.09 41.35
C PRO A 593 -2.80 -49.28 40.79
N ILE A 594 -2.87 -49.39 39.47
CA ILE A 594 -3.40 -50.58 38.79
C ILE A 594 -2.22 -51.44 38.34
N GLU A 595 -2.16 -52.69 38.82
CA GLU A 595 -1.20 -53.67 38.30
C GLU A 595 -1.64 -54.16 36.92
N HIS A 596 -0.84 -53.89 35.88
CA HIS A 596 -1.04 -54.47 34.55
C HIS A 596 -0.05 -55.61 34.28
N GLN A 597 -0.47 -56.55 33.43
CA GLN A 597 0.32 -57.74 33.03
C GLN A 597 1.56 -57.42 32.16
N HIS A 598 1.84 -56.15 31.86
CA HIS A 598 3.00 -55.72 31.08
C HIS A 598 3.88 -54.80 31.91
N ALA A 599 5.13 -55.21 32.14
CA ALA A 599 6.13 -54.40 32.83
C ALA A 599 6.45 -53.14 32.03
N GLY A 600 6.27 -51.96 32.63
CA GLY A 600 6.70 -50.67 32.08
C GLY A 600 5.59 -49.66 31.74
N LEU A 601 4.31 -49.98 31.96
CA LEU A 601 3.22 -49.00 31.81
C LEU A 601 2.31 -49.06 33.05
N TYR A 602 2.54 -48.18 34.02
CA TYR A 602 1.56 -47.90 35.08
C TYR A 602 0.45 -47.04 34.48
N GLN A 603 -0.67 -47.65 34.07
CA GLN A 603 -1.90 -46.88 33.96
C GLN A 603 -2.44 -46.66 35.38
N SER A 604 -2.83 -45.43 35.68
CA SER A 604 -3.23 -45.02 37.03
C SER A 604 -4.68 -44.57 37.04
N ASP A 605 -5.44 -45.06 38.02
CA ASP A 605 -6.74 -44.48 38.34
C ASP A 605 -6.56 -43.44 39.44
N PHE A 606 -7.39 -42.40 39.37
CA PHE A 606 -7.42 -41.35 40.38
C PHE A 606 -8.83 -41.20 40.92
N THR A 607 -9.06 -41.63 42.16
CA THR A 607 -10.37 -41.50 42.80
C THR A 607 -10.59 -40.09 43.30
N LEU A 608 -11.58 -39.39 42.73
CA LEU A 608 -11.85 -38.00 43.11
C LEU A 608 -12.39 -37.89 44.54
N PRO A 609 -11.99 -36.85 45.30
CA PRO A 609 -12.58 -36.57 46.59
C PRO A 609 -14.11 -36.35 46.50
N GLY A 610 -14.89 -37.22 47.14
CA GLY A 610 -16.32 -37.01 47.43
C GLY A 610 -17.26 -36.95 46.22
N ASN A 611 -16.93 -37.57 45.08
CA ASN A 611 -17.72 -37.51 43.83
C ASN A 611 -18.03 -36.07 43.34
N SER A 612 -17.22 -35.08 43.76
CA SER A 612 -17.43 -33.66 43.42
C SER A 612 -16.26 -33.11 42.60
N ASN A 613 -16.57 -32.40 41.52
CA ASN A 613 -15.58 -31.63 40.74
C ASN A 613 -15.13 -30.34 41.46
N LEU A 614 -15.58 -30.13 42.70
CA LEU A 614 -15.36 -28.93 43.51
C LEU A 614 -15.00 -29.31 44.94
N ILE A 615 -13.87 -28.82 45.43
CA ILE A 615 -13.38 -29.11 46.80
C ILE A 615 -13.39 -27.88 47.71
N TYR A 616 -13.57 -26.66 47.20
CA TYR A 616 -13.64 -25.48 48.06
C TYR A 616 -14.82 -25.62 49.05
N ASN A 617 -14.64 -25.14 50.29
CA ASN A 617 -15.55 -25.30 51.42
C ASN A 617 -15.82 -26.74 51.91
N THR A 618 -15.12 -27.75 51.40
CA THR A 618 -15.27 -29.15 51.86
C THR A 618 -14.19 -29.52 52.89
N GLU A 619 -14.19 -30.77 53.36
CA GLU A 619 -13.09 -31.31 54.18
C GLU A 619 -11.77 -31.47 53.41
N PHE A 620 -11.80 -31.35 52.08
CA PHE A 620 -10.64 -31.40 51.19
C PHE A 620 -10.09 -29.99 50.84
N ASP A 621 -10.66 -28.92 51.41
CA ASP A 621 -10.21 -27.54 51.23
C ASP A 621 -9.09 -27.21 52.22
N ALA A 622 -7.85 -27.13 51.72
CA ALA A 622 -6.68 -26.86 52.55
C ALA A 622 -6.75 -25.50 53.27
N ALA A 623 -7.36 -24.47 52.68
CA ALA A 623 -7.51 -23.18 53.34
C ALA A 623 -8.53 -23.25 54.48
N LYS A 624 -9.68 -23.91 54.25
CA LYS A 624 -10.70 -24.08 55.29
C LYS A 624 -10.19 -24.88 56.48
N VAL A 625 -9.48 -25.99 56.23
CA VAL A 625 -9.00 -26.87 57.30
C VAL A 625 -7.88 -26.19 58.11
N ASN A 626 -6.95 -25.49 57.46
CA ASN A 626 -5.76 -24.95 58.14
C ASN A 626 -5.96 -23.53 58.69
N MET A 627 -6.80 -22.69 58.06
CA MET A 627 -7.05 -21.31 58.53
C MET A 627 -8.39 -21.16 59.28
N GLY A 628 -9.34 -22.08 59.07
CA GLY A 628 -10.64 -22.06 59.73
C GLY A 628 -11.54 -20.87 59.36
N GLY A 629 -12.62 -20.70 60.11
CA GLY A 629 -13.54 -19.55 59.95
C GLY A 629 -14.17 -19.47 58.55
N GLY A 630 -14.18 -18.25 57.98
CA GLY A 630 -14.73 -17.96 56.66
C GLY A 630 -13.75 -18.14 55.49
N TYR A 631 -12.54 -18.65 55.74
CA TYR A 631 -11.53 -18.86 54.71
C TYR A 631 -11.78 -20.13 53.90
N ARG A 632 -11.56 -20.04 52.59
CA ARG A 632 -11.65 -21.17 51.66
C ARG A 632 -10.71 -21.01 50.48
N MET A 633 -10.50 -22.08 49.72
CA MET A 633 -9.83 -21.99 48.42
C MET A 633 -10.65 -21.13 47.43
N PRO A 634 -9.99 -20.39 46.53
CA PRO A 634 -10.67 -19.62 45.50
C PRO A 634 -11.30 -20.55 44.46
N LYS A 635 -12.39 -20.09 43.86
CA LYS A 635 -12.98 -20.72 42.66
C LYS A 635 -12.14 -20.36 41.43
N LYS A 636 -12.21 -21.17 40.39
CA LYS A 636 -11.63 -20.87 39.06
C LYS A 636 -11.98 -19.46 38.58
N LYS A 637 -13.25 -19.06 38.70
CA LYS A 637 -13.72 -17.73 38.28
C LYS A 637 -13.14 -16.59 39.11
N GLU A 638 -12.90 -16.81 40.40
CA GLU A 638 -12.34 -15.79 41.31
C GLU A 638 -10.83 -15.62 41.04
N MET A 639 -10.09 -16.72 40.86
CA MET A 639 -8.69 -16.66 40.43
C MET A 639 -8.55 -16.02 39.05
N ALA A 640 -9.44 -16.36 38.10
CA ALA A 640 -9.46 -15.72 36.79
C ALA A 640 -9.75 -14.22 36.91
N GLU A 641 -10.70 -13.80 37.76
CA GLU A 641 -10.99 -12.39 38.02
C GLU A 641 -9.78 -11.65 38.62
N LEU A 642 -9.07 -12.26 39.57
CA LEU A 642 -7.84 -11.70 40.14
C LEU A 642 -6.77 -11.48 39.05
N LEU A 643 -6.54 -12.49 38.21
CA LEU A 643 -5.57 -12.43 37.11
C LEU A 643 -6.05 -11.58 35.93
N ASP A 644 -7.33 -11.25 35.82
CA ASP A 644 -7.85 -10.42 34.74
C ASP A 644 -7.83 -8.94 35.15
N LYS A 645 -8.41 -8.63 36.32
CA LYS A 645 -8.70 -7.26 36.74
C LYS A 645 -7.59 -6.54 37.51
N CYS A 646 -6.62 -7.26 38.08
CA CYS A 646 -5.50 -6.64 38.77
C CYS A 646 -4.38 -6.22 37.81
N GLU A 647 -3.65 -5.17 38.17
CA GLU A 647 -2.33 -4.88 37.61
C GLU A 647 -1.33 -5.96 38.08
N LYS A 648 -0.46 -6.43 37.18
CA LYS A 648 0.50 -7.52 37.44
C LYS A 648 1.92 -7.02 37.31
N ASN A 649 2.71 -7.20 38.36
CA ASN A 649 4.13 -6.86 38.35
C ASN A 649 4.94 -8.00 38.96
N LEU A 650 5.82 -8.64 38.17
CA LEU A 650 6.81 -9.58 38.72
C LEU A 650 7.88 -8.76 39.45
N VAL A 651 7.99 -8.95 40.77
CA VAL A 651 8.86 -8.14 41.64
C VAL A 651 9.62 -9.01 42.66
N VAL A 652 10.77 -8.51 43.12
CA VAL A 652 11.47 -9.08 44.28
C VAL A 652 11.04 -8.27 45.52
N TYR A 653 10.19 -8.85 46.35
CA TYR A 653 9.70 -8.22 47.59
C TYR A 653 10.40 -8.85 48.80
N LYS A 654 11.14 -8.04 49.58
CA LYS A 654 11.94 -8.48 50.74
C LYS A 654 12.85 -9.70 50.45
N GLY A 655 13.48 -9.72 49.29
CA GLY A 655 14.39 -10.79 48.87
C GLY A 655 13.70 -12.03 48.29
N VAL A 656 12.36 -12.05 48.20
CA VAL A 656 11.58 -13.15 47.62
C VAL A 656 11.04 -12.74 46.26
N LYS A 657 11.27 -13.56 45.24
CA LYS A 657 10.68 -13.41 43.89
C LYS A 657 9.18 -13.69 43.96
N GLY A 658 8.34 -12.91 43.29
CA GLY A 658 6.92 -13.20 43.21
C GLY A 658 6.09 -12.20 42.42
N LEU A 659 4.79 -12.42 42.37
CA LEU A 659 3.85 -11.60 41.62
C LEU A 659 3.14 -10.62 42.57
N MET A 660 3.34 -9.32 42.35
CA MET A 660 2.53 -8.27 42.97
C MET A 660 1.26 -8.05 42.15
N LEU A 661 0.11 -8.11 42.81
CA LEU A 661 -1.20 -7.89 42.21
C LEU A 661 -1.86 -6.68 42.87
N THR A 662 -2.13 -5.63 42.09
CA THR A 662 -2.83 -4.42 42.57
C THR A 662 -4.26 -4.40 42.03
N GLY A 663 -5.23 -4.38 42.92
CA GLY A 663 -6.65 -4.33 42.60
C GLY A 663 -7.10 -2.97 42.05
N PRO A 664 -8.26 -2.91 41.36
CA PRO A 664 -8.82 -1.65 40.85
C PRO A 664 -9.03 -0.56 41.91
N ASN A 665 -9.14 -0.92 43.20
CA ASN A 665 -9.27 0.03 44.30
C ASN A 665 -7.91 0.51 44.88
N GLY A 666 -6.79 0.07 44.30
CA GLY A 666 -5.43 0.47 44.69
C GLY A 666 -4.80 -0.36 45.83
N ASN A 667 -5.53 -1.29 46.43
CA ASN A 667 -4.93 -2.25 47.38
C ASN A 667 -4.15 -3.33 46.64
N SER A 668 -3.16 -3.94 47.29
CA SER A 668 -2.30 -4.95 46.68
C SER A 668 -2.05 -6.17 47.56
N ILE A 669 -1.79 -7.31 46.92
CA ILE A 669 -1.29 -8.54 47.55
C ILE A 669 -0.04 -9.04 46.82
N PHE A 670 0.82 -9.75 47.54
CA PHE A 670 2.02 -10.39 46.98
C PHE A 670 1.88 -11.91 47.00
N LEU A 671 2.12 -12.54 45.85
CA LEU A 671 2.15 -13.98 45.65
C LEU A 671 3.62 -14.44 45.48
N PRO A 672 4.26 -14.97 46.54
CA PRO A 672 5.64 -15.41 46.46
C PRO A 672 5.80 -16.61 45.53
N ALA A 673 6.98 -16.73 44.91
CA ALA A 673 7.41 -17.91 44.21
C ALA A 673 7.74 -19.05 45.18
N GLY A 674 7.60 -20.27 44.69
CA GLY A 674 7.71 -21.47 45.48
C GLY A 674 6.66 -22.49 45.06
N SER A 675 7.07 -23.50 44.32
CA SER A 675 6.23 -24.66 44.02
C SER A 675 7.06 -25.92 43.78
N ALA A 676 6.43 -27.08 43.82
CA ALA A 676 6.98 -28.35 43.35
C ALA A 676 6.13 -28.81 42.15
N PRO A 677 6.35 -28.22 40.96
CA PRO A 677 5.51 -28.47 39.80
C PRO A 677 5.59 -29.95 39.41
N GLY A 678 4.44 -30.62 39.38
CA GLY A 678 4.39 -32.02 39.00
C GLY A 678 4.63 -32.18 37.50
N PHE A 679 5.56 -33.07 37.13
CA PHE A 679 5.77 -33.50 35.74
C PHE A 679 5.44 -34.99 35.60
N LEU A 680 5.33 -35.44 34.35
CA LEU A 680 5.20 -36.86 34.06
C LEU A 680 6.58 -37.49 34.09
N ASP A 681 6.72 -38.56 34.85
CA ASP A 681 7.90 -39.41 34.91
C ASP A 681 7.44 -40.87 34.79
N GLU A 682 8.28 -41.71 34.20
CA GLU A 682 8.07 -43.16 34.13
C GLU A 682 8.13 -43.78 35.54
N ASP A 683 8.95 -43.21 36.43
CA ASP A 683 8.96 -43.59 37.84
C ASP A 683 7.98 -42.73 38.66
N VAL A 684 6.87 -43.35 39.08
CA VAL A 684 5.87 -42.71 39.94
C VAL A 684 6.43 -42.25 41.30
N ASN A 685 7.60 -42.75 41.70
CA ASN A 685 8.30 -42.34 42.92
C ASN A 685 9.20 -41.12 42.72
N THR A 686 9.38 -40.62 41.49
CA THR A 686 10.20 -39.43 41.26
C THR A 686 9.65 -38.26 42.07
N LYS A 687 10.57 -37.66 42.83
CA LYS A 687 10.27 -36.48 43.65
C LYS A 687 10.30 -35.23 42.78
N PHE A 688 9.22 -34.47 42.79
CA PHE A 688 9.17 -33.17 42.14
C PHE A 688 10.05 -32.17 42.90
N PRO A 689 11.01 -31.52 42.22
CA PRO A 689 11.93 -30.59 42.85
C PRO A 689 11.19 -29.32 43.26
N LEU A 690 11.57 -28.79 44.43
CA LEU A 690 11.16 -27.46 44.84
C LEU A 690 11.81 -26.42 43.91
N SER A 691 11.02 -25.45 43.48
CA SER A 691 11.43 -24.38 42.60
C SER A 691 11.05 -23.03 43.21
N ASP A 692 12.06 -22.23 43.50
CA ASP A 692 11.93 -20.87 44.04
C ASP A 692 11.81 -19.80 42.92
N ILE A 693 11.74 -20.26 41.67
CA ILE A 693 11.58 -19.41 40.47
C ILE A 693 10.27 -19.69 39.73
N THR A 694 9.42 -20.57 40.25
CA THR A 694 8.07 -20.82 39.72
C THR A 694 7.05 -20.58 40.81
N LEU A 695 5.88 -20.09 40.43
CA LEU A 695 4.79 -19.83 41.35
C LEU A 695 3.57 -20.62 40.88
N SER A 696 3.05 -21.48 41.76
CA SER A 696 1.88 -22.33 41.49
C SER A 696 0.83 -22.11 42.58
N TYR A 697 -0.42 -21.88 42.19
CA TYR A 697 -1.53 -21.60 43.10
C TYR A 697 -2.78 -22.41 42.76
N TRP A 698 -3.34 -23.09 43.76
CA TRP A 698 -4.53 -23.91 43.56
C TRP A 698 -5.85 -23.12 43.56
N THR A 699 -6.79 -23.58 42.75
CA THR A 699 -8.23 -23.31 42.93
C THR A 699 -8.95 -24.57 43.42
N GLY A 700 -10.14 -24.43 43.99
CA GLY A 700 -10.94 -25.55 44.43
C GLY A 700 -11.69 -26.29 43.31
N ASN A 701 -11.37 -26.05 42.03
CA ASN A 701 -12.05 -26.64 40.88
C ASN A 701 -11.20 -27.74 40.22
N LEU A 702 -11.79 -28.91 40.00
CA LEU A 702 -11.20 -29.95 39.17
C LEU A 702 -11.18 -29.53 37.70
N CYS A 703 -10.15 -29.95 36.95
CA CYS A 703 -10.06 -29.78 35.52
C CYS A 703 -10.21 -31.15 34.86
N SER A 704 -11.33 -31.39 34.18
CA SER A 704 -11.56 -32.63 33.42
C SER A 704 -10.69 -32.64 32.17
N SER A 705 -9.51 -33.24 32.26
CA SER A 705 -8.65 -33.57 31.12
C SER A 705 -8.26 -35.04 31.18
N SER A 706 -7.57 -35.56 30.16
CA SER A 706 -7.02 -36.92 30.14
C SER A 706 -5.95 -37.16 31.23
N TRP A 707 -5.59 -36.13 31.99
CA TRP A 707 -4.52 -36.12 32.99
C TRP A 707 -5.05 -35.72 34.37
N PRO A 708 -4.42 -36.16 35.47
CA PRO A 708 -4.83 -35.81 36.83
C PRO A 708 -4.56 -34.32 37.11
N THR A 709 -5.44 -33.45 36.63
CA THR A 709 -5.27 -31.99 36.67
C THR A 709 -6.39 -31.29 37.43
N ALA A 710 -6.05 -30.18 38.05
CA ALA A 710 -7.00 -29.23 38.63
C ALA A 710 -6.72 -27.83 38.10
N TYR A 711 -7.69 -26.94 38.20
CA TYR A 711 -7.48 -25.56 37.81
C TYR A 711 -6.59 -24.85 38.82
N GLY A 712 -5.56 -24.18 38.31
CA GLY A 712 -4.63 -23.40 39.10
C GLY A 712 -4.01 -22.28 38.25
N PHE A 713 -3.12 -21.54 38.87
CA PHE A 713 -2.28 -20.55 38.21
C PHE A 713 -0.83 -21.00 38.34
N HIS A 714 -0.11 -21.11 37.22
CA HIS A 714 1.31 -21.47 37.20
C HIS A 714 2.06 -20.47 36.32
N LEU A 715 3.17 -19.96 36.82
CA LEU A 715 4.03 -19.03 36.10
C LEU A 715 5.51 -19.27 36.44
N SER A 716 6.38 -19.15 35.43
CA SER A 716 7.83 -19.11 35.60
C SER A 716 8.32 -17.66 35.65
N TRP A 717 9.25 -17.38 36.57
CA TRP A 717 9.84 -16.06 36.75
C TRP A 717 10.59 -15.54 35.51
N HIS A 718 11.16 -16.44 34.71
CA HIS A 718 12.00 -16.10 33.54
C HIS A 718 11.25 -16.21 32.21
N ASP A 719 9.92 -16.29 32.23
CA ASP A 719 9.13 -16.32 31.01
C ASP A 719 9.23 -14.96 30.29
N ALA A 720 9.68 -14.96 29.04
CA ALA A 720 9.82 -13.75 28.23
C ALA A 720 8.44 -13.12 27.90
N THR A 721 7.39 -13.92 27.90
CA THR A 721 6.00 -13.50 27.63
C THR A 721 5.04 -14.18 28.62
N PRO A 722 5.04 -13.77 29.89
CA PRO A 722 4.31 -14.45 30.95
C PRO A 722 2.80 -14.48 30.68
N TYR A 723 2.21 -15.69 30.67
CA TYR A 723 0.79 -15.87 30.38
C TYR A 723 -0.05 -15.96 31.67
N PHE A 724 -0.75 -14.88 32.02
CA PHE A 724 -1.52 -14.75 33.27
C PHE A 724 -2.94 -15.35 33.16
N VAL A 725 -3.04 -16.66 33.06
CA VAL A 725 -4.33 -17.36 32.96
C VAL A 725 -4.45 -18.50 33.96
N VAL A 726 -5.70 -18.85 34.28
CA VAL A 726 -6.00 -20.08 35.02
C VAL A 726 -5.91 -21.26 34.05
N SER A 727 -4.96 -22.16 34.29
CA SER A 727 -4.66 -23.33 33.45
C SER A 727 -4.84 -24.63 34.23
N SER A 728 -4.68 -25.75 33.54
CA SER A 728 -4.65 -27.08 34.17
C SER A 728 -3.26 -27.34 34.77
N VAL A 729 -3.21 -27.61 36.06
CA VAL A 729 -1.97 -27.93 36.80
C VAL A 729 -2.04 -29.35 37.36
N ASN A 730 -0.93 -30.07 37.37
CA ASN A 730 -0.83 -31.47 37.82
C ASN A 730 -1.14 -31.58 39.32
N ARG A 731 -2.21 -32.31 39.67
CA ARG A 731 -2.74 -32.43 41.05
C ARG A 731 -1.77 -33.07 42.04
N CYS A 732 -0.83 -33.88 41.55
CA CYS A 732 0.18 -34.53 42.38
C CYS A 732 1.30 -33.56 42.79
N GLY A 733 1.45 -32.44 42.08
CA GLY A 733 2.44 -31.41 42.39
C GLY A 733 2.09 -30.61 43.64
N GLY A 734 3.11 -30.04 44.27
CA GLY A 734 2.94 -29.15 45.42
C GLY A 734 2.75 -27.71 44.97
N ALA A 735 1.57 -27.12 45.24
CA ALA A 735 1.30 -25.72 44.98
C ALA A 735 0.82 -24.99 46.24
N CYS A 736 1.00 -23.67 46.25
CA CYS A 736 0.54 -22.81 47.33
C CYS A 736 -1.00 -22.64 47.27
N VAL A 737 -1.58 -22.25 48.40
CA VAL A 737 -2.99 -21.86 48.48
C VAL A 737 -3.09 -20.44 49.02
N ARG A 738 -3.65 -19.53 48.22
CA ARG A 738 -4.03 -18.18 48.64
C ARG A 738 -5.53 -18.17 48.93
N ALA A 739 -5.90 -18.15 50.21
CA ALA A 739 -7.29 -18.25 50.63
C ALA A 739 -8.10 -16.99 50.28
N VAL A 740 -9.42 -17.16 50.18
CA VAL A 740 -10.39 -16.07 50.02
C VAL A 740 -11.45 -16.13 51.12
N GLY A 741 -12.07 -14.99 51.41
CA GLY A 741 -13.16 -14.84 52.39
C GLY A 741 -14.13 -13.72 51.99
N ASN A 742 -15.27 -13.66 52.69
CA ASN A 742 -16.30 -12.61 52.50
C ASN A 742 -16.21 -11.57 53.62
#